data_AF-A0A970S838-F1
#
_entry.id   AF-A0A970S838-F1
#
_cell.length_a   1.000
_cell.length_b   1.000
_cell.length_c   1.000
_cell.angle_alpha   90.00
_cell.angle_beta   90.00
_cell.angle_gamma   90.00
#
_symmetry.space_group_name_H-M   'P 1'
#
loop_
_entity.id
_entity.type
_entity.pdbx_description
1 polymer ?
#
loop_
_entity_poly.entity_id
_entity_poly.type
_entity_poly.pdbx_seq_one_letter_code
_entity_poly.pdbx_strand_id
1 'polypeptide(L)'
;MTPAPYTEDTLVQQTTAEYLERELGWESVYAYNNENFGPDSLLGRESDREVVLTRTLRAKIEELNPGLPTTAYEDAVRRIVTVSASQNMAATNCEKYELIKEGTQVTFRNTKGERVRQRLRIFDFDEPTNNHFLCVRELWVRGDLYRRRADIVGFVNGLPLLFMELKNVSKDIRAAYEQNFLDYKDTVPHLFHHNAFVVLANGVDAKLGSLTSRFEHFHEWKRLAENEPGVVAMETLLKGMCAKANFLDLVENFIVFDDSAGESRKILARNHQFLGVNRAIEAVRDRKNRNGKLGVFWHTQGSGKSYSMVFFTRKVHRKLGGNFTFLILTDREDLDTQIYKTFAGCGVVDNDRDPCRAASGEHLAQLLALHKSHVFSLIQKFNQAVVKGEPYSQRDDLIVITDEAHRTQYGTLALNMRNALPNAGYIGFTGTPLFKDDEITRRVFGDYVSTYDFQRAVEDKATVPLYYDARGDKLGVAVGDLNERIAEKLEELETGNIDVEQRLEQDLKRDYHIITAGKRLDQVARDFVRHYSTAWETGKAMLVCIDKITCVRMHKLIEFYWNERIGELEAQLLKATDEQDEQYRWRRIQWMRQTQMAVVISEEQGEVEKFRKWDLDITPHRRLIKEGIDLSEAMRKQPHFQNMQRLPLDEAFKAEEHPFRVAIVCAMWLTGFDVPSLSILYLDKPLKAHTLMQAIARANRVNEGKNNGMIVDYCGILKNLRKALATFAGTGDDGRGGDGDETEPARPEEELLADLAEAISMVREFMEERKASLDDIIQKTGFARNAAIWAAKEAANANDKTRKRFEIMSRAVFSKFKACITIESIDDYRNDYEAINIIYKSLQQDRDQADIADILRDLHRIVDETIETQPEQIDEPFEAYDISKIDFDRLRREFERSPAKRTTVQNLKAAIEERLHRLLQQNPLRTDFQKHYEEIVAEYNREKDRLTIEKTFEALLKLIEEMDDEERRAVREGLTEETLAIVDLLKKPELTAAESKRIKAVAVDLLKTLKAEKLRINHWRDKESTRDAVRLTIHDFLWSEQTGLPEAYSEEDVRDRTEAVFVHVFRAYPTVPSPYYANMAS
;
A
#
# COMPACT_ATOMS: atom_id res chain seq x y z
N MET A 1 -12.38 -31.26 -26.83
CA MET A 1 -11.86 -31.39 -25.45
C MET A 1 -12.76 -30.57 -24.55
N THR A 2 -13.46 -31.18 -23.59
CA THR A 2 -14.09 -30.44 -22.48
C THR A 2 -12.98 -29.72 -21.70
N PRO A 3 -13.11 -28.43 -21.37
CA PRO A 3 -12.15 -27.73 -20.53
C PRO A 3 -11.94 -28.50 -19.22
N ALA A 4 -10.70 -28.56 -18.73
CA ALA A 4 -10.44 -29.14 -17.42
C ALA A 4 -11.28 -28.38 -16.36
N PRO A 5 -12.08 -29.06 -15.53
CA PRO A 5 -13.12 -28.43 -14.71
C PRO A 5 -12.59 -27.56 -13.55
N TYR A 6 -11.27 -27.51 -13.33
CA TYR A 6 -10.65 -26.86 -12.17
C TYR A 6 -9.46 -25.97 -12.59
N THR A 7 -9.70 -24.97 -13.43
CA THR A 7 -8.71 -23.97 -13.86
C THR A 7 -9.00 -22.59 -13.25
N GLU A 8 -8.02 -21.68 -13.31
CA GLU A 8 -8.21 -20.28 -12.88
C GLU A 8 -9.33 -19.58 -13.67
N ASP A 9 -9.37 -19.82 -14.99
CA ASP A 9 -10.44 -19.34 -15.87
C ASP A 9 -11.82 -19.85 -15.45
N THR A 10 -11.97 -21.16 -15.18
CA THR A 10 -13.29 -21.74 -14.85
C THR A 10 -13.73 -21.48 -13.42
N LEU A 11 -12.84 -21.63 -12.44
CA LEU A 11 -13.19 -21.52 -11.01
C LEU A 11 -13.30 -20.08 -10.53
N VAL A 12 -12.55 -19.15 -11.13
CA VAL A 12 -12.44 -17.78 -10.63
C VAL A 12 -12.98 -16.78 -11.63
N GLN A 13 -12.41 -16.70 -12.84
CA GLN A 13 -12.82 -15.67 -13.80
C GLN A 13 -14.26 -15.86 -14.31
N GLN A 14 -14.58 -17.07 -14.77
CA GLN A 14 -15.92 -17.42 -15.24
C GLN A 14 -16.95 -17.30 -14.13
N THR A 15 -16.67 -17.88 -12.97
CA THR A 15 -17.55 -17.74 -11.78
C THR A 15 -17.82 -16.28 -11.46
N THR A 16 -16.80 -15.42 -11.48
CA THR A 16 -16.94 -13.98 -11.20
C THR A 16 -17.84 -13.28 -12.22
N ALA A 17 -17.63 -13.55 -13.52
CA ALA A 17 -18.42 -12.95 -14.57
C ALA A 17 -19.87 -13.47 -14.62
N GLU A 18 -20.08 -14.78 -14.41
CA GLU A 18 -21.42 -15.36 -14.30
C GLU A 18 -22.17 -14.81 -13.09
N TYR A 19 -21.47 -14.58 -11.99
CA TYR A 19 -22.05 -13.96 -10.80
C TYR A 19 -22.48 -12.50 -11.09
N LEU A 20 -21.61 -11.71 -11.71
CA LEU A 20 -21.93 -10.34 -12.14
C LEU A 20 -23.14 -10.31 -13.09
N GLU A 21 -23.25 -11.28 -13.99
CA GLU A 21 -24.34 -11.37 -14.95
C GLU A 21 -25.66 -11.81 -14.32
N ARG A 22 -25.67 -12.97 -13.67
CA ARG A 22 -26.90 -13.63 -13.21
C ARG A 22 -27.46 -13.01 -11.93
N GLU A 23 -26.59 -12.60 -11.01
CA GLU A 23 -27.00 -12.11 -9.68
C GLU A 23 -27.02 -10.58 -9.60
N LEU A 24 -26.14 -9.90 -10.34
CA LEU A 24 -25.99 -8.43 -10.26
C LEU A 24 -26.46 -7.69 -11.53
N GLY A 25 -26.86 -8.44 -12.58
CA GLY A 25 -27.46 -7.90 -13.80
C GLY A 25 -26.52 -7.09 -14.68
N TRP A 26 -25.20 -7.36 -14.64
CA TRP A 26 -24.25 -6.84 -15.60
C TRP A 26 -24.36 -7.61 -16.91
N GLU A 27 -24.09 -6.98 -18.06
CA GLU A 27 -23.85 -7.76 -19.27
C GLU A 27 -22.46 -8.40 -19.19
N SER A 28 -22.28 -9.59 -19.77
CA SER A 28 -20.98 -10.27 -19.78
C SER A 28 -20.53 -10.60 -21.20
N VAL A 29 -19.27 -10.28 -21.50
CA VAL A 29 -18.64 -10.58 -22.79
C VAL A 29 -17.30 -11.25 -22.56
N TYR A 30 -17.06 -12.36 -23.28
CA TYR A 30 -15.77 -13.05 -23.30
C TYR A 30 -14.98 -12.65 -24.55
N ALA A 31 -13.95 -11.82 -24.38
CA ALA A 31 -13.22 -11.21 -25.49
C ALA A 31 -12.07 -12.07 -26.04
N TYR A 32 -11.61 -13.07 -25.29
CA TYR A 32 -10.46 -13.90 -25.67
C TYR A 32 -10.65 -14.55 -27.06
N ASN A 33 -9.80 -14.16 -28.01
CA ASN A 33 -9.82 -14.61 -29.42
C ASN A 33 -11.15 -14.42 -30.18
N ASN A 34 -12.11 -13.69 -29.59
CA ASN A 34 -13.41 -13.38 -30.19
C ASN A 34 -13.53 -11.90 -30.57
N GLU A 35 -12.60 -11.06 -30.11
CA GLU A 35 -12.58 -9.64 -30.43
C GLU A 35 -12.09 -9.38 -31.87
N ASN A 36 -12.86 -8.55 -32.57
CA ASN A 36 -12.51 -7.91 -33.84
C ASN A 36 -12.50 -6.38 -33.65
N PHE A 37 -12.05 -5.64 -34.67
CA PHE A 37 -11.99 -4.17 -34.62
C PHE A 37 -12.84 -3.51 -35.70
N GLY A 38 -13.32 -2.31 -35.42
CA GLY A 38 -14.19 -1.50 -36.26
C GLY A 38 -15.54 -1.17 -35.62
N PRO A 39 -16.39 -0.36 -36.28
CA PRO A 39 -17.63 0.16 -35.71
C PRO A 39 -18.64 -0.91 -35.30
N ASP A 40 -18.68 -2.02 -36.05
CA ASP A 40 -19.60 -3.16 -35.84
C ASP A 40 -18.94 -4.30 -35.07
N SER A 41 -17.75 -4.09 -34.51
CA SER A 41 -17.06 -5.10 -33.71
C SER A 41 -17.78 -5.41 -32.40
N LEU A 42 -17.38 -6.52 -31.77
CA LEU A 42 -17.93 -6.99 -30.49
C LEU A 42 -17.99 -5.87 -29.45
N LEU A 43 -16.89 -5.16 -29.25
CA LEU A 43 -16.78 -4.06 -28.28
C LEU A 43 -16.88 -2.65 -28.93
N GLY A 44 -16.89 -2.57 -30.27
CA GLY A 44 -16.93 -1.29 -31.00
C GLY A 44 -15.62 -0.50 -30.93
N ARG A 45 -14.48 -1.19 -30.76
CA ARG A 45 -13.13 -0.61 -30.68
C ARG A 45 -12.50 -0.58 -32.07
N GLU A 46 -11.78 0.49 -32.40
CA GLU A 46 -11.03 0.59 -33.66
C GLU A 46 -9.65 -0.10 -33.55
N SER A 47 -9.12 -0.26 -32.34
CA SER A 47 -7.88 -1.00 -32.08
C SER A 47 -7.77 -1.50 -30.65
N ASP A 48 -6.81 -2.40 -30.38
CA ASP A 48 -6.51 -2.85 -29.03
C ASP A 48 -5.81 -1.79 -28.16
N ARG A 49 -5.49 -0.60 -28.69
CA ARG A 49 -5.03 0.57 -27.92
C ARG A 49 -6.18 1.35 -27.29
N GLU A 50 -7.38 1.25 -27.83
CA GLU A 50 -8.54 1.95 -27.27
C GLU A 50 -9.03 1.23 -26.03
N VAL A 51 -9.16 1.91 -24.89
CA VAL A 51 -9.75 1.29 -23.69
C VAL A 51 -11.19 1.73 -23.51
N VAL A 52 -11.53 2.97 -23.84
CA VAL A 52 -12.91 3.49 -23.73
C VAL A 52 -13.75 2.96 -24.88
N LEU A 53 -14.93 2.40 -24.56
CA LEU A 53 -15.90 1.94 -25.56
C LEU A 53 -16.71 3.14 -26.07
N THR A 54 -16.14 3.87 -27.02
CA THR A 54 -16.66 5.17 -27.51
C THR A 54 -18.05 5.04 -28.13
N ARG A 55 -18.36 3.94 -28.82
CA ARG A 55 -19.69 3.61 -29.35
C ARG A 55 -20.76 3.65 -28.26
N THR A 56 -20.54 2.90 -27.18
CA THR A 56 -21.45 2.82 -26.03
C THR A 56 -21.51 4.14 -25.26
N LEU A 57 -20.36 4.77 -25.04
CA LEU A 57 -20.27 6.06 -24.34
C LEU A 57 -21.08 7.15 -25.06
N ARG A 58 -20.90 7.28 -26.39
CA ARG A 58 -21.63 8.24 -27.21
C ARG A 58 -23.14 8.02 -27.12
N ALA A 59 -23.59 6.78 -27.32
CA ALA A 59 -25.01 6.43 -27.24
C ALA A 59 -25.62 6.80 -25.87
N LYS A 60 -24.92 6.50 -24.78
CA LYS A 60 -25.39 6.82 -23.42
C LYS A 60 -25.40 8.31 -23.13
N ILE A 61 -24.41 9.07 -23.59
CA ILE A 61 -24.43 10.53 -23.45
C ILE A 61 -25.64 11.13 -24.21
N GLU A 62 -25.97 10.61 -25.39
CA GLU A 62 -27.14 11.04 -26.18
C GLU A 62 -28.46 10.74 -25.44
N GLU A 63 -28.61 9.52 -24.91
CA GLU A 63 -29.78 9.11 -24.13
C GLU A 63 -29.98 9.96 -22.86
N LEU A 64 -28.90 10.23 -22.11
CA LEU A 64 -28.96 10.99 -20.86
C LEU A 64 -29.15 12.50 -21.06
N ASN A 65 -28.86 13.01 -22.26
CA ASN A 65 -28.91 14.43 -22.60
C ASN A 65 -29.60 14.66 -23.95
N PRO A 66 -30.91 14.37 -24.08
CA PRO A 66 -31.60 14.42 -25.36
C PRO A 66 -31.72 15.85 -25.92
N GLY A 67 -31.77 15.97 -27.25
CA GLY A 67 -32.11 17.21 -27.94
C GLY A 67 -30.95 18.17 -28.23
N LEU A 68 -29.69 17.71 -28.17
CA LEU A 68 -28.50 18.49 -28.51
C LEU A 68 -27.99 18.15 -29.92
N PRO A 69 -27.25 19.05 -30.61
CA PRO A 69 -26.65 18.72 -31.90
C PRO A 69 -25.49 17.74 -31.76
N THR A 70 -25.21 16.95 -32.82
CA THR A 70 -24.15 15.93 -32.84
C THR A 70 -22.78 16.46 -32.39
N THR A 71 -22.44 17.69 -32.77
CA THR A 71 -21.18 18.34 -32.40
C THR A 71 -21.01 18.52 -30.88
N ALA A 72 -22.11 18.62 -30.12
CA ALA A 72 -22.07 18.69 -28.67
C ALA A 72 -21.67 17.34 -28.07
N TYR A 73 -22.22 16.24 -28.58
CA TYR A 73 -21.91 14.88 -28.13
C TYR A 73 -20.49 14.47 -28.52
N GLU A 74 -20.04 14.82 -29.73
CA GLU A 74 -18.65 14.60 -30.18
C GLU A 74 -17.65 15.38 -29.32
N ASP A 75 -17.91 16.65 -28.99
CA ASP A 75 -17.04 17.42 -28.10
C ASP A 75 -16.99 16.83 -26.68
N ALA A 76 -18.13 16.30 -26.18
CA ALA A 76 -18.17 15.63 -24.88
C ALA A 76 -17.28 14.38 -24.88
N VAL A 77 -17.49 13.47 -25.85
CA VAL A 77 -16.69 12.23 -25.97
C VAL A 77 -15.21 12.57 -26.11
N ARG A 78 -14.86 13.52 -26.97
CA ARG A 78 -13.48 13.97 -27.17
C ARG A 78 -12.85 14.44 -25.85
N ARG A 79 -13.50 15.33 -25.10
CA ARG A 79 -12.97 15.84 -23.81
C ARG A 79 -12.78 14.75 -22.76
N ILE A 80 -13.67 13.75 -22.75
CA ILE A 80 -13.60 12.62 -21.81
C ILE A 80 -12.41 11.72 -22.15
N VAL A 81 -12.16 11.47 -23.44
CA VAL A 81 -11.13 10.53 -23.92
C VAL A 81 -9.75 11.16 -24.03
N THR A 82 -9.63 12.42 -24.47
CA THR A 82 -8.35 13.10 -24.69
C THR A 82 -7.58 13.26 -23.38
N VAL A 83 -6.28 12.98 -23.40
CA VAL A 83 -5.39 13.11 -22.23
C VAL A 83 -4.31 14.15 -22.51
N SER A 84 -3.90 14.90 -21.49
CA SER A 84 -2.76 15.82 -21.62
C SER A 84 -1.45 15.05 -21.50
N ALA A 85 -0.54 15.21 -22.47
CA ALA A 85 0.79 14.61 -22.43
C ALA A 85 1.67 15.15 -21.27
N SER A 86 1.29 16.26 -20.63
CA SER A 86 2.06 16.86 -19.52
C SER A 86 1.67 16.36 -18.14
N GLN A 87 0.62 15.55 -18.01
CA GLN A 87 0.12 15.06 -16.72
C GLN A 87 0.64 13.66 -16.40
N ASN A 88 0.82 13.38 -15.11
CA ASN A 88 1.03 12.00 -14.65
C ASN A 88 -0.32 11.26 -14.53
N MET A 89 -0.26 9.94 -14.39
CA MET A 89 -1.45 9.08 -14.38
C MET A 89 -2.46 9.44 -13.28
N ALA A 90 -1.98 9.78 -12.08
CA ALA A 90 -2.86 10.14 -10.96
C ALA A 90 -3.60 11.47 -11.22
N ALA A 91 -2.90 12.46 -11.76
CA ALA A 91 -3.48 13.74 -12.16
C ALA A 91 -4.50 13.57 -13.29
N THR A 92 -4.19 12.76 -14.31
CA THR A 92 -5.14 12.41 -15.37
C THR A 92 -6.37 11.70 -14.79
N ASN A 93 -6.19 10.73 -13.89
CA ASN A 93 -7.32 10.05 -13.26
C ASN A 93 -8.20 11.00 -12.44
N CYS A 94 -7.60 11.95 -11.73
CA CYS A 94 -8.33 13.00 -11.01
C CYS A 94 -9.17 13.86 -11.96
N GLU A 95 -8.57 14.39 -13.02
CA GLU A 95 -9.27 15.19 -14.03
C GLU A 95 -10.43 14.41 -14.65
N LYS A 96 -10.19 13.15 -15.06
CA LYS A 96 -11.23 12.32 -15.68
C LYS A 96 -12.32 11.97 -14.70
N TYR A 97 -11.98 11.71 -13.44
CA TYR A 97 -12.96 11.50 -12.39
C TYR A 97 -13.87 12.73 -12.16
N GLU A 98 -13.33 13.95 -12.22
CA GLU A 98 -14.15 15.16 -12.14
C GLU A 98 -15.09 15.31 -13.35
N LEU A 99 -14.61 15.04 -14.57
CA LEU A 99 -15.42 15.12 -15.79
C LEU A 99 -16.59 14.14 -15.80
N ILE A 100 -16.39 12.92 -15.29
CA ILE A 100 -17.45 11.90 -15.26
C ILE A 100 -18.45 12.15 -14.13
N LYS A 101 -17.98 12.70 -13.01
CA LYS A 101 -18.79 12.96 -11.83
C LYS A 101 -19.62 14.24 -11.94
N GLU A 102 -18.99 15.35 -12.29
CA GLU A 102 -19.65 16.66 -12.42
C GLU A 102 -20.24 16.86 -13.83
N GLY A 103 -20.01 15.91 -14.75
CA GLY A 103 -20.39 16.04 -16.15
C GLY A 103 -19.42 16.91 -16.95
N THR A 104 -19.55 16.85 -18.28
CA THR A 104 -18.63 17.52 -19.20
C THR A 104 -19.25 18.80 -19.76
N GLN A 105 -18.58 19.94 -19.58
CA GLN A 105 -19.00 21.19 -20.22
C GLN A 105 -18.58 21.22 -21.69
N VAL A 106 -19.56 21.35 -22.57
CA VAL A 106 -19.38 21.48 -24.02
C VAL A 106 -19.91 22.81 -24.51
N THR A 107 -19.40 23.25 -25.66
CA THR A 107 -19.83 24.50 -26.30
C THR A 107 -20.26 24.22 -27.73
N PHE A 108 -21.52 24.49 -28.05
CA PHE A 108 -22.08 24.27 -29.39
C PHE A 108 -22.97 25.44 -29.82
N ARG A 109 -23.43 25.43 -31.08
CA ARG A 109 -24.41 26.40 -31.57
C ARG A 109 -25.83 25.84 -31.44
N ASN A 110 -26.71 26.58 -30.78
CA ASN A 110 -28.12 26.18 -30.68
C ASN A 110 -28.85 26.36 -32.03
N THR A 111 -30.14 26.01 -32.08
CA THR A 111 -31.00 26.15 -33.27
C THR A 111 -31.15 27.60 -33.76
N LYS A 112 -30.79 28.60 -32.95
CA LYS A 112 -30.77 30.03 -33.30
C LYS A 112 -29.40 30.52 -33.77
N GLY A 113 -28.39 29.65 -33.83
CA GLY A 113 -27.02 29.99 -34.23
C GLY A 113 -26.15 30.61 -33.13
N GLU A 114 -26.66 30.71 -31.90
CA GLU A 114 -25.95 31.30 -30.75
C GLU A 114 -25.01 30.27 -30.10
N ARG A 115 -23.85 30.73 -29.61
CA ARG A 115 -22.89 29.87 -28.91
C ARG A 115 -23.33 29.68 -27.46
N VAL A 116 -23.73 28.46 -27.10
CA VAL A 116 -24.20 28.11 -25.77
C VAL A 116 -23.23 27.13 -25.11
N ARG A 117 -23.04 27.26 -23.79
CA ARG A 117 -22.32 26.30 -22.96
C ARG A 117 -23.33 25.47 -22.18
N GLN A 118 -23.21 24.14 -22.27
CA GLN A 118 -24.06 23.22 -21.51
C GLN A 118 -23.19 22.12 -20.90
N ARG A 119 -23.57 21.66 -19.72
CA ARG A 119 -22.93 20.56 -19.02
C ARG A 119 -23.74 19.29 -19.30
N LEU A 120 -23.10 18.29 -19.88
CA LEU A 120 -23.72 17.00 -20.23
C LEU A 120 -23.42 16.00 -19.13
N ARG A 121 -24.46 15.27 -18.70
CA ARG A 121 -24.36 14.16 -17.74
C ARG A 121 -23.74 12.94 -18.41
N ILE A 122 -22.84 12.27 -17.71
CA ILE A 122 -22.18 11.05 -18.19
C ILE A 122 -22.79 9.81 -17.55
N PHE A 123 -23.20 9.92 -16.29
CA PHE A 123 -23.91 8.91 -15.53
C PHE A 123 -25.24 9.44 -15.01
N ASP A 124 -26.20 8.54 -14.85
CA ASP A 124 -27.40 8.76 -14.04
C ASP A 124 -27.15 8.19 -12.63
N PHE A 125 -26.73 9.04 -11.70
CA PHE A 125 -26.46 8.63 -10.31
C PHE A 125 -27.72 8.50 -9.46
N ASP A 126 -28.87 8.93 -9.96
CA ASP A 126 -30.13 8.90 -9.22
C ASP A 126 -30.95 7.65 -9.58
N GLU A 127 -30.92 7.24 -10.85
CA GLU A 127 -31.47 5.97 -11.31
C GLU A 127 -30.37 5.07 -11.92
N PRO A 128 -29.70 4.24 -11.10
CA PRO A 128 -28.58 3.42 -11.54
C PRO A 128 -28.89 2.52 -12.74
N THR A 129 -30.13 2.06 -12.87
CA THR A 129 -30.55 1.15 -13.95
C THR A 129 -30.55 1.78 -15.34
N ASN A 130 -30.54 3.11 -15.45
CA ASN A 130 -30.43 3.83 -16.73
C ASN A 130 -29.02 3.72 -17.35
N ASN A 131 -28.03 3.38 -16.54
CA ASN A 131 -26.65 3.19 -16.99
C ASN A 131 -26.43 1.77 -17.51
N HIS A 132 -25.54 1.64 -18.48
CA HIS A 132 -25.13 0.36 -19.04
C HIS A 132 -23.92 -0.18 -18.30
N PHE A 133 -24.03 -1.40 -17.76
CA PHE A 133 -22.97 -2.09 -17.03
C PHE A 133 -22.54 -3.32 -17.81
N LEU A 134 -21.25 -3.39 -18.13
CA LEU A 134 -20.68 -4.46 -18.95
C LEU A 134 -19.40 -4.99 -18.29
N CYS A 135 -19.34 -6.30 -18.07
CA CYS A 135 -18.17 -7.03 -17.63
C CYS A 135 -17.52 -7.69 -18.85
N VAL A 136 -16.28 -7.30 -19.16
CA VAL A 136 -15.49 -7.92 -20.24
C VAL A 136 -14.40 -8.79 -19.65
N ARG A 137 -14.41 -10.07 -19.98
CA ARG A 137 -13.36 -11.04 -19.64
C ARG A 137 -12.26 -11.07 -20.68
N GLU A 138 -11.02 -11.21 -20.22
CA GLU A 138 -9.83 -11.50 -21.03
C GLU A 138 -9.57 -10.42 -22.11
N LEU A 139 -9.60 -9.15 -21.70
CA LEU A 139 -9.48 -8.00 -22.58
C LEU A 139 -8.02 -7.70 -22.91
N TRP A 140 -7.67 -7.72 -24.20
CA TRP A 140 -6.36 -7.27 -24.67
C TRP A 140 -6.29 -5.75 -24.76
N VAL A 141 -5.25 -5.19 -24.13
CA VAL A 141 -4.92 -3.77 -24.15
C VAL A 141 -3.46 -3.61 -24.60
N ARG A 142 -3.25 -2.74 -25.60
CA ARG A 142 -1.93 -2.43 -26.14
C ARG A 142 -1.50 -1.05 -25.67
N GLY A 143 -0.39 -0.99 -24.94
CA GLY A 143 0.29 0.26 -24.62
C GLY A 143 1.16 0.75 -25.76
N ASP A 144 2.14 1.58 -25.42
CA ASP A 144 3.12 2.04 -26.40
C ASP A 144 3.96 0.87 -26.93
N LEU A 145 4.35 -0.05 -26.03
CA LEU A 145 5.34 -1.09 -26.29
C LEU A 145 4.85 -2.51 -26.05
N TYR A 146 4.01 -2.67 -25.03
CA TYR A 146 3.63 -3.96 -24.51
C TYR A 146 2.14 -4.15 -24.72
N ARG A 147 1.77 -5.41 -24.93
CA ARG A 147 0.38 -5.84 -24.93
C ARG A 147 0.13 -6.64 -23.67
N ARG A 148 -0.91 -6.28 -22.92
CA ARG A 148 -1.32 -6.95 -21.68
C ARG A 148 -2.77 -7.40 -21.80
N ARG A 149 -3.11 -8.44 -21.04
CA ARG A 149 -4.44 -9.04 -21.06
C ARG A 149 -5.04 -8.91 -19.67
N ALA A 150 -6.02 -8.03 -19.51
CA ALA A 150 -6.73 -7.89 -18.26
C ALA A 150 -7.72 -9.04 -18.08
N ASP A 151 -7.77 -9.64 -16.89
CA ASP A 151 -8.67 -10.76 -16.61
C ASP A 151 -10.14 -10.32 -16.67
N ILE A 152 -10.51 -9.27 -15.91
CA ILE A 152 -11.85 -8.67 -15.99
C ILE A 152 -11.74 -7.14 -15.98
N VAL A 153 -12.41 -6.50 -16.94
CA VAL A 153 -12.62 -5.05 -16.97
C VAL A 153 -14.12 -4.78 -16.96
N GLY A 154 -14.58 -4.04 -15.95
CA GLY A 154 -15.96 -3.59 -15.80
C GLY A 154 -16.14 -2.17 -16.34
N PHE A 155 -17.04 -2.04 -17.29
CA PHE A 155 -17.42 -0.81 -17.95
C PHE A 155 -18.76 -0.29 -17.44
N VAL A 156 -18.86 1.02 -17.23
CA VAL A 156 -20.14 1.71 -17.03
C VAL A 156 -20.26 2.81 -18.07
N ASN A 157 -21.33 2.80 -18.86
CA ASN A 157 -21.54 3.66 -20.03
C ASN A 157 -20.30 3.73 -20.95
N GLY A 158 -19.61 2.59 -21.13
CA GLY A 158 -18.41 2.47 -21.95
C GLY A 158 -17.09 2.96 -21.31
N LEU A 159 -17.10 3.42 -20.06
CA LEU A 159 -15.88 3.82 -19.33
C LEU A 159 -15.35 2.68 -18.45
N PRO A 160 -14.03 2.38 -18.46
CA PRO A 160 -13.42 1.27 -17.72
C PRO A 160 -13.26 1.61 -16.22
N LEU A 161 -14.35 1.52 -15.45
CA LEU A 161 -14.34 1.93 -14.04
C LEU A 161 -13.82 0.85 -13.08
N LEU A 162 -13.87 -0.42 -13.46
CA LEU A 162 -13.46 -1.55 -12.63
C LEU A 162 -12.39 -2.38 -13.32
N PHE A 163 -11.29 -2.63 -12.62
CA PHE A 163 -10.27 -3.58 -13.05
C PHE A 163 -10.18 -4.69 -12.00
N MET A 164 -10.27 -5.95 -12.43
CA MET A 164 -9.99 -7.09 -11.56
C MET A 164 -8.83 -7.91 -12.12
N GLU A 165 -7.86 -8.18 -11.25
CA GLU A 165 -6.81 -9.16 -11.49
C GLU A 165 -7.09 -10.38 -10.63
N LEU A 166 -7.18 -11.54 -11.28
CA LEU A 166 -7.61 -12.78 -10.67
C LEU A 166 -6.43 -13.76 -10.64
N LYS A 167 -6.41 -14.61 -9.62
CA LYS A 167 -5.45 -15.70 -9.48
C LYS A 167 -6.17 -16.99 -9.17
N ASN A 168 -5.51 -18.11 -9.42
CA ASN A 168 -5.99 -19.40 -8.96
C ASN A 168 -6.21 -19.38 -7.43
N VAL A 169 -7.27 -20.05 -6.96
CA VAL A 169 -7.64 -20.22 -5.54
C VAL A 169 -6.47 -20.56 -4.62
N SER A 170 -5.48 -21.33 -5.11
CA SER A 170 -4.32 -21.72 -4.30
C SER A 170 -3.19 -20.67 -4.22
N LYS A 171 -3.30 -19.53 -4.92
CA LYS A 171 -2.25 -18.49 -4.98
C LYS A 171 -2.59 -17.33 -4.05
N ASP A 172 -1.55 -16.74 -3.48
CA ASP A 172 -1.66 -15.50 -2.70
C ASP A 172 -2.02 -14.33 -3.63
N ILE A 173 -3.01 -13.54 -3.22
CA ILE A 173 -3.46 -12.30 -3.88
C ILE A 173 -2.33 -11.29 -3.99
N ARG A 174 -1.34 -11.31 -3.09
CA ARG A 174 -0.16 -10.43 -3.19
C ARG A 174 0.57 -10.57 -4.52
N ALA A 175 0.57 -11.75 -5.12
CA ALA A 175 1.14 -11.96 -6.45
C ALA A 175 0.39 -11.16 -7.54
N ALA A 176 -0.94 -11.02 -7.42
CA ALA A 176 -1.72 -10.18 -8.33
C ALA A 176 -1.31 -8.70 -8.28
N TYR A 177 -0.91 -8.22 -7.09
CA TYR A 177 -0.38 -6.87 -6.92
C TYR A 177 1.02 -6.74 -7.53
N GLU A 178 1.96 -7.56 -7.07
CA GLU A 178 3.39 -7.41 -7.36
C GLU A 178 3.76 -7.78 -8.79
N GLN A 179 3.10 -8.79 -9.39
CA GLN A 179 3.47 -9.34 -10.70
C GLN A 179 2.65 -8.77 -11.85
N ASN A 180 1.41 -8.35 -11.60
CA ASN A 180 0.49 -7.91 -12.64
C ASN A 180 0.11 -6.44 -12.48
N PHE A 181 -0.54 -6.06 -11.38
CA PHE A 181 -1.05 -4.69 -11.24
C PHE A 181 0.06 -3.62 -11.34
N LEU A 182 1.22 -3.84 -10.72
CA LEU A 182 2.36 -2.92 -10.87
C LEU A 182 2.88 -2.86 -12.31
N ASP A 183 3.02 -4.00 -12.98
CA ASP A 183 3.45 -4.07 -14.39
C ASP A 183 2.44 -3.35 -15.32
N TYR A 184 1.13 -3.45 -15.06
CA TYR A 184 0.11 -2.84 -15.93
C TYR A 184 0.17 -1.31 -15.85
N LYS A 185 0.56 -0.75 -14.70
CA LYS A 185 0.75 0.69 -14.55
C LYS A 185 1.88 1.23 -15.43
N ASP A 186 2.93 0.43 -15.65
CA ASP A 186 4.05 0.84 -16.49
C ASP A 186 3.81 0.51 -17.97
N THR A 187 3.13 -0.60 -18.25
CA THR A 187 3.01 -1.15 -19.61
C THR A 187 1.75 -0.72 -20.35
N VAL A 188 0.61 -0.56 -19.65
CA VAL A 188 -0.68 -0.12 -20.19
C VAL A 188 -1.32 0.97 -19.30
N PRO A 189 -0.60 2.08 -19.03
CA PRO A 189 -1.04 3.12 -18.07
C PRO A 189 -2.43 3.70 -18.37
N HIS A 190 -2.77 3.81 -19.65
CA HIS A 190 -4.02 4.40 -20.13
C HIS A 190 -5.28 3.58 -19.77
N LEU A 191 -5.12 2.31 -19.40
CA LEU A 191 -6.21 1.50 -18.81
C LEU A 191 -6.74 2.13 -17.51
N PHE A 192 -5.89 2.85 -16.79
CA PHE A 192 -6.22 3.44 -15.50
C PHE A 192 -6.55 4.93 -15.55
N HIS A 193 -6.73 5.54 -16.74
CA HIS A 193 -7.10 6.95 -16.83
C HIS A 193 -8.49 7.25 -16.29
N HIS A 194 -9.45 6.32 -16.42
CA HIS A 194 -10.83 6.49 -15.89
C HIS A 194 -11.13 5.54 -14.73
N ASN A 195 -10.22 4.61 -14.43
CA ASN A 195 -10.42 3.57 -13.43
C ASN A 195 -10.86 4.13 -12.08
N ALA A 196 -11.94 3.58 -11.52
CA ALA A 196 -12.44 3.90 -10.19
C ALA A 196 -11.91 2.92 -9.14
N PHE A 197 -11.94 1.62 -9.46
CA PHE A 197 -11.69 0.53 -8.51
C PHE A 197 -10.71 -0.51 -9.08
N VAL A 198 -9.82 -0.99 -8.21
CA VAL A 198 -8.91 -2.11 -8.48
C VAL A 198 -9.25 -3.24 -7.51
N VAL A 199 -9.59 -4.42 -8.03
CA VAL A 199 -9.86 -5.62 -7.25
C VAL A 199 -8.78 -6.65 -7.52
N LEU A 200 -8.24 -7.24 -6.46
CA LEU A 200 -7.31 -8.35 -6.53
C LEU A 200 -7.94 -9.53 -5.81
N ALA A 201 -8.11 -10.67 -6.48
CA ALA A 201 -8.83 -11.80 -5.90
C ALA A 201 -8.33 -13.15 -6.39
N ASN A 202 -8.68 -14.21 -5.65
CA ASN A 202 -8.39 -15.60 -6.04
C ASN A 202 -9.63 -16.51 -6.03
N GLY A 203 -10.83 -15.92 -5.95
CA GLY A 203 -12.11 -16.64 -5.91
C GLY A 203 -12.62 -16.97 -4.51
N VAL A 204 -11.74 -16.96 -3.50
CA VAL A 204 -12.13 -17.06 -2.08
C VAL A 204 -11.90 -15.70 -1.42
N ASP A 205 -10.66 -15.24 -1.48
CA ASP A 205 -10.22 -13.96 -0.96
C ASP A 205 -10.39 -12.88 -2.04
N ALA A 206 -10.67 -11.66 -1.61
CA ALA A 206 -10.72 -10.51 -2.49
C ALA A 206 -10.43 -9.21 -1.74
N LYS A 207 -9.62 -8.35 -2.36
CA LYS A 207 -9.28 -7.04 -1.81
C LYS A 207 -9.54 -5.93 -2.81
N LEU A 208 -10.04 -4.82 -2.30
CA LEU A 208 -10.37 -3.59 -3.02
C LEU A 208 -9.35 -2.51 -2.70
N GLY A 209 -8.87 -1.82 -3.73
CA GLY A 209 -7.99 -0.66 -3.62
C GLY A 209 -8.21 0.34 -4.75
N SER A 210 -7.34 1.35 -4.80
CA SER A 210 -7.31 2.36 -5.85
C SER A 210 -6.00 2.30 -6.64
N LEU A 211 -5.91 3.06 -7.73
CA LEU A 211 -4.70 3.20 -8.55
C LEU A 211 -3.43 3.55 -7.75
N THR A 212 -3.58 4.38 -6.71
CA THR A 212 -2.47 4.89 -5.89
C THR A 212 -2.26 4.10 -4.60
N SER A 213 -3.05 3.04 -4.37
CA SER A 213 -2.94 2.23 -3.16
C SER A 213 -1.66 1.37 -3.16
N ARG A 214 -0.96 1.38 -2.01
CA ARG A 214 0.00 0.31 -1.66
C ARG A 214 -0.77 -0.96 -1.27
N PHE A 215 -0.12 -2.12 -1.30
CA PHE A 215 -0.78 -3.40 -1.02
C PHE A 215 -1.43 -3.45 0.37
N GLU A 216 -0.83 -2.80 1.38
CA GLU A 216 -1.34 -2.69 2.75
C GLU A 216 -2.65 -1.89 2.85
N HIS A 217 -2.97 -1.12 1.80
CA HIS A 217 -4.19 -0.33 1.67
C HIS A 217 -5.20 -0.97 0.71
N PHE A 218 -4.98 -2.22 0.30
CA PHE A 218 -6.02 -3.07 -0.29
C PHE A 218 -6.79 -3.75 0.84
N HIS A 219 -8.10 -3.46 0.91
CA HIS A 219 -8.96 -3.85 2.01
C HIS A 219 -9.99 -4.89 1.58
N GLU A 220 -10.32 -5.82 2.47
CA GLU A 220 -11.39 -6.79 2.23
C GLU A 220 -12.76 -6.13 2.42
N TRP A 221 -13.75 -6.59 1.66
CA TRP A 221 -15.13 -6.16 1.81
C TRP A 221 -15.92 -7.26 2.52
N LYS A 222 -15.94 -7.20 3.85
CA LYS A 222 -16.38 -8.33 4.67
C LYS A 222 -17.86 -8.34 5.04
N ARG A 223 -18.60 -7.25 4.82
CA ARG A 223 -19.99 -7.14 5.25
C ARG A 223 -20.89 -6.47 4.23
N LEU A 224 -22.14 -6.95 4.15
CA LEU A 224 -23.20 -6.32 3.34
C LEU A 224 -23.98 -5.28 4.14
N ALA A 225 -24.09 -5.51 5.45
CA ALA A 225 -24.58 -4.56 6.44
C ALA A 225 -23.75 -4.69 7.73
N GLU A 226 -23.78 -3.70 8.62
CA GLU A 226 -22.91 -3.72 9.83
C GLU A 226 -23.04 -5.01 10.65
N ASN A 227 -24.23 -5.60 10.70
CA ASN A 227 -24.52 -6.82 11.46
C ASN A 227 -24.52 -8.11 10.62
N GLU A 228 -24.22 -8.01 9.32
CA GLU A 228 -24.30 -9.12 8.37
C GLU A 228 -22.90 -9.42 7.77
N PRO A 229 -22.10 -10.28 8.43
CA PRO A 229 -20.83 -10.72 7.89
C PRO A 229 -21.05 -11.62 6.67
N GLY A 230 -20.18 -11.43 5.67
CA GLY A 230 -20.11 -12.28 4.49
C GLY A 230 -19.57 -13.67 4.79
N VAL A 231 -19.93 -14.64 3.94
CA VAL A 231 -19.46 -16.03 4.05
C VAL A 231 -18.18 -16.22 3.25
N VAL A 232 -18.16 -15.78 1.98
CA VAL A 232 -16.99 -15.81 1.09
C VAL A 232 -16.59 -14.37 0.77
N ALA A 233 -15.32 -14.01 0.97
CA ALA A 233 -14.87 -12.62 0.84
C ALA A 233 -15.05 -12.08 -0.59
N MET A 234 -14.74 -12.88 -1.62
CA MET A 234 -14.98 -12.51 -3.02
C MET A 234 -16.46 -12.24 -3.33
N GLU A 235 -17.35 -13.18 -2.99
CA GLU A 235 -18.79 -13.02 -3.22
C GLU A 235 -19.34 -11.78 -2.48
N THR A 236 -18.91 -11.59 -1.23
CA THR A 236 -19.34 -10.48 -0.39
C THR A 236 -18.88 -9.13 -0.96
N LEU A 237 -17.67 -9.07 -1.51
CA LEU A 237 -17.16 -7.91 -2.22
C LEU A 237 -17.98 -7.63 -3.47
N LEU A 238 -18.26 -8.64 -4.30
CA LEU A 238 -19.08 -8.48 -5.50
C LEU A 238 -20.48 -7.97 -5.14
N LYS A 239 -21.17 -8.60 -4.19
CA LYS A 239 -22.50 -8.17 -3.72
C LYS A 239 -22.47 -6.74 -3.19
N GLY A 240 -21.50 -6.44 -2.33
CA GLY A 240 -21.42 -5.14 -1.65
C GLY A 240 -21.02 -3.99 -2.56
N MET A 241 -20.10 -4.23 -3.51
CA MET A 241 -19.54 -3.20 -4.39
C MET A 241 -20.20 -3.16 -5.78
N CYS A 242 -20.41 -4.31 -6.41
CA CYS A 242 -20.83 -4.40 -7.81
C CYS A 242 -22.35 -4.37 -8.02
N ALA A 243 -23.16 -4.37 -6.96
CA ALA A 243 -24.57 -4.01 -7.09
C ALA A 243 -24.69 -2.60 -7.68
N LYS A 244 -25.46 -2.42 -8.76
CA LYS A 244 -25.47 -1.18 -9.58
C LYS A 244 -25.62 0.10 -8.76
N ALA A 245 -26.52 0.09 -7.76
CA ALA A 245 -26.73 1.23 -6.86
C ALA A 245 -25.51 1.51 -5.99
N ASN A 246 -24.93 0.48 -5.37
CA ASN A 246 -23.74 0.64 -4.54
C ASN A 246 -22.52 1.05 -5.36
N PHE A 247 -22.36 0.50 -6.57
CA PHE A 247 -21.25 0.81 -7.46
C PHE A 247 -21.25 2.30 -7.83
N LEU A 248 -22.40 2.84 -8.26
CA LEU A 248 -22.52 4.25 -8.62
C LEU A 248 -22.45 5.17 -7.40
N ASP A 249 -22.99 4.76 -6.26
CA ASP A 249 -22.84 5.52 -5.02
C ASP A 249 -21.38 5.61 -4.59
N LEU A 250 -20.63 4.50 -4.68
CA LEU A 250 -19.19 4.47 -4.44
C LEU A 250 -18.43 5.42 -5.38
N VAL A 251 -18.73 5.37 -6.68
CA VAL A 251 -18.14 6.26 -7.68
C VAL A 251 -18.47 7.72 -7.38
N GLU A 252 -19.73 8.05 -7.10
CA GLU A 252 -20.16 9.44 -6.91
C GLU A 252 -19.64 10.04 -5.59
N ASN A 253 -19.68 9.27 -4.50
CA ASN A 253 -19.63 9.81 -3.15
C ASN A 253 -18.44 9.35 -2.30
N PHE A 254 -17.78 8.24 -2.66
CA PHE A 254 -16.79 7.58 -1.80
C PHE A 254 -15.37 7.53 -2.39
N ILE A 255 -15.11 8.34 -3.42
CA ILE A 255 -13.78 8.58 -3.98
C ILE A 255 -13.41 10.06 -3.78
N VAL A 256 -12.25 10.30 -3.16
CA VAL A 256 -11.61 11.62 -3.00
C VAL A 256 -10.15 11.54 -3.45
N PHE A 257 -9.61 12.67 -3.91
CA PHE A 257 -8.17 12.84 -4.15
C PHE A 257 -7.62 13.73 -3.06
N ASP A 258 -6.58 13.28 -2.38
CA ASP A 258 -5.95 13.99 -1.27
C ASP A 258 -4.53 14.41 -1.64
N ASP A 259 -4.32 15.72 -1.72
CA ASP A 259 -3.03 16.33 -2.08
C ASP A 259 -2.21 16.78 -0.85
N SER A 260 -2.67 16.47 0.37
CA SER A 260 -2.05 16.96 1.62
C SER A 260 -0.62 16.46 1.86
N ALA A 261 -0.23 15.35 1.23
CA ALA A 261 1.10 14.77 1.29
C ALA A 261 2.04 15.22 0.16
N GLY A 262 1.66 16.22 -0.66
CA GLY A 262 2.45 16.73 -1.78
C GLY A 262 2.34 15.92 -3.08
N GLU A 263 1.84 14.69 -3.01
CA GLU A 263 1.45 13.85 -4.14
C GLU A 263 -0.04 13.53 -4.08
N SER A 264 -0.72 13.56 -5.22
CA SER A 264 -2.16 13.29 -5.28
C SER A 264 -2.46 11.81 -5.03
N ARG A 265 -3.13 11.52 -3.92
CA ARG A 265 -3.52 10.16 -3.54
C ARG A 265 -5.01 9.96 -3.73
N LYS A 266 -5.39 8.96 -4.52
CA LYS A 266 -6.78 8.53 -4.67
C LYS A 266 -7.20 7.69 -3.47
N ILE A 267 -8.05 8.24 -2.63
CA ILE A 267 -8.60 7.58 -1.45
C ILE A 267 -9.99 7.03 -1.77
N LEU A 268 -10.17 5.75 -1.48
CA LEU A 268 -11.42 5.01 -1.62
C LEU A 268 -11.93 4.62 -0.24
N ALA A 269 -13.23 4.76 0.00
CA ALA A 269 -13.83 4.37 1.27
C ALA A 269 -13.77 2.86 1.52
N ARG A 270 -13.55 2.50 2.78
CA ARG A 270 -13.61 1.11 3.27
C ARG A 270 -15.05 0.70 3.55
N ASN A 271 -15.28 -0.61 3.71
CA ASN A 271 -16.60 -1.20 3.94
C ASN A 271 -17.37 -0.53 5.10
N HIS A 272 -16.75 -0.38 6.27
CA HIS A 272 -17.37 0.28 7.43
C HIS A 272 -17.68 1.76 7.21
N GLN A 273 -16.87 2.47 6.41
CA GLN A 273 -17.10 3.89 6.09
C GLN A 273 -18.29 4.03 5.14
N PHE A 274 -18.39 3.17 4.12
CA PHE A 274 -19.52 3.15 3.19
C PHE A 274 -20.84 2.89 3.93
N LEU A 275 -20.89 1.83 4.74
CA LEU A 275 -22.08 1.46 5.51
C LEU A 275 -22.46 2.55 6.53
N GLY A 276 -21.48 3.02 7.31
CA GLY A 276 -21.72 4.01 8.34
C GLY A 276 -22.20 5.35 7.79
N VAL A 277 -21.57 5.85 6.73
CA VAL A 277 -21.95 7.12 6.11
C VAL A 277 -23.35 7.03 5.52
N ASN A 278 -23.71 5.90 4.87
CA ASN A 278 -25.06 5.72 4.34
C ASN A 278 -26.12 5.71 5.44
N ARG A 279 -25.85 5.08 6.59
CA ARG A 279 -26.73 5.15 7.77
C ARG A 279 -26.85 6.58 8.32
N ALA A 280 -25.76 7.34 8.34
CA ALA A 280 -25.76 8.75 8.74
C ALA A 280 -26.56 9.64 7.77
N ILE A 281 -26.54 9.36 6.46
CA ILE A 281 -27.37 10.07 5.48
C ILE A 281 -28.87 9.83 5.76
N GLU A 282 -29.27 8.61 6.06
CA GLU A 282 -30.65 8.31 6.46
C GLU A 282 -31.04 9.03 7.75
N ALA A 283 -30.10 9.19 8.70
CA ALA A 283 -30.33 9.99 9.89
C ALA A 283 -30.61 11.47 9.58
N VAL A 284 -29.91 12.06 8.61
CA VAL A 284 -30.13 13.45 8.18
C VAL A 284 -31.46 13.61 7.44
N ARG A 285 -31.85 12.62 6.62
CA ARG A 285 -33.17 12.58 5.97
C ARG A 285 -34.30 12.62 7.00
N ASP A 286 -34.15 11.86 8.09
CA ASP A 286 -35.13 11.72 9.17
C ASP A 286 -34.95 12.75 10.32
N ARG A 287 -34.09 13.77 10.15
CA ARG A 287 -33.67 14.69 11.23
C ARG A 287 -34.82 15.38 11.97
N LYS A 288 -35.94 15.65 11.29
CA LYS A 288 -37.11 16.32 11.88
C LYS A 288 -37.81 15.43 12.90
N ASN A 289 -37.96 14.14 12.61
CA ASN A 289 -38.55 13.17 13.56
C ASN A 289 -37.59 12.85 14.70
N ARG A 290 -36.28 12.97 14.45
CA ARG A 290 -35.22 12.76 15.44
C ARG A 290 -34.92 13.97 16.31
N ASN A 291 -35.65 15.08 16.16
CA ASN A 291 -35.40 16.35 16.87
C ASN A 291 -33.92 16.80 16.75
N GLY A 292 -33.33 16.66 15.56
CA GLY A 292 -31.94 17.02 15.30
C GLY A 292 -30.89 16.02 15.80
N LYS A 293 -31.27 14.91 16.43
CA LYS A 293 -30.34 13.88 16.93
C LYS A 293 -29.95 12.90 15.83
N LEU A 294 -28.79 13.10 15.22
CA LEU A 294 -28.36 12.32 14.05
C LEU A 294 -27.62 11.03 14.41
N GLY A 295 -27.24 10.86 15.67
CA GLY A 295 -26.62 9.67 16.24
C GLY A 295 -25.12 9.83 16.52
N VAL A 296 -24.55 8.77 17.10
CA VAL A 296 -23.11 8.65 17.39
C VAL A 296 -22.43 7.71 16.39
N PHE A 297 -21.43 8.22 15.70
CA PHE A 297 -20.58 7.51 14.75
C PHE A 297 -19.30 7.06 15.48
N TRP A 298 -19.33 5.85 16.05
CA TRP A 298 -18.23 5.30 16.83
C TRP A 298 -17.37 4.38 15.98
N HIS A 299 -16.27 4.91 15.47
CA HIS A 299 -15.29 4.14 14.72
C HIS A 299 -13.94 4.26 15.41
N THR A 300 -13.26 3.14 15.62
CA THR A 300 -11.99 3.11 16.36
C THR A 300 -10.95 4.07 15.77
N GLN A 301 -10.03 4.54 16.60
CA GLN A 301 -9.03 5.49 16.15
C GLN A 301 -8.16 4.89 15.04
N GLY A 302 -8.05 5.62 13.92
CA GLY A 302 -7.31 5.18 12.74
C GLY A 302 -8.08 4.38 11.70
N SER A 303 -9.38 4.20 11.92
CA SER A 303 -10.33 3.66 10.94
C SER A 303 -10.62 4.59 9.74
N GLY A 304 -10.16 5.85 9.78
CA GLY A 304 -10.42 6.85 8.75
C GLY A 304 -11.59 7.81 9.01
N LYS A 305 -11.94 8.09 10.29
CA LYS A 305 -13.03 8.99 10.69
C LYS A 305 -13.09 10.32 9.92
N SER A 306 -11.97 11.01 9.76
CA SER A 306 -11.91 12.30 9.08
C SER A 306 -12.32 12.20 7.60
N TYR A 307 -11.96 11.10 6.91
CA TYR A 307 -12.46 10.84 5.55
C TYR A 307 -13.95 10.48 5.57
N SER A 308 -14.44 9.76 6.58
CA SER A 308 -15.88 9.50 6.74
C SER A 308 -16.67 10.81 6.88
N MET A 309 -16.13 11.81 7.60
CA MET A 309 -16.73 13.15 7.66
C MET A 309 -16.78 13.80 6.27
N VAL A 310 -15.69 13.74 5.50
CA VAL A 310 -15.65 14.27 4.12
C VAL A 310 -16.68 13.58 3.22
N PHE A 311 -16.77 12.26 3.25
CA PHE A 311 -17.77 11.51 2.46
C PHE A 311 -19.19 11.89 2.89
N PHE A 312 -19.43 12.00 4.19
CA PHE A 312 -20.72 12.41 4.74
C PHE A 312 -21.14 13.81 4.29
N THR A 313 -20.31 14.84 4.47
CA THR A 313 -20.70 16.23 4.11
C THR A 313 -20.90 16.38 2.61
N ARG A 314 -20.01 15.79 1.79
CA ARG A 314 -20.15 15.81 0.32
C ARG A 314 -21.44 15.12 -0.13
N LYS A 315 -21.75 13.96 0.45
CA LYS A 315 -22.95 13.20 0.08
C LYS A 315 -24.23 13.90 0.52
N VAL A 316 -24.28 14.53 1.70
CA VAL A 316 -25.41 15.37 2.11
C VAL A 316 -25.61 16.52 1.11
N HIS A 317 -24.55 17.25 0.75
CA HIS A 317 -24.65 18.34 -0.21
C HIS A 317 -25.20 17.89 -1.57
N ARG A 318 -24.78 16.72 -2.05
CA ARG A 318 -25.26 16.18 -3.33
C ARG A 318 -26.68 15.64 -3.27
N LYS A 319 -26.98 14.78 -2.30
CA LYS A 319 -28.24 14.01 -2.27
C LYS A 319 -29.37 14.68 -1.51
N LEU A 320 -29.07 15.57 -0.57
CA LEU A 320 -30.07 16.23 0.30
C LEU A 320 -30.15 17.74 0.10
N GLY A 321 -29.11 18.39 -0.44
CA GLY A 321 -29.15 19.77 -0.90
C GLY A 321 -27.88 20.57 -0.63
N GLY A 322 -27.52 21.47 -1.55
CA GLY A 322 -26.32 22.32 -1.45
C GLY A 322 -26.36 23.36 -0.31
N ASN A 323 -27.53 23.57 0.31
CA ASN A 323 -27.72 24.64 1.29
C ASN A 323 -27.22 24.29 2.71
N PHE A 324 -26.94 23.02 2.99
CA PHE A 324 -26.49 22.63 4.33
C PHE A 324 -25.20 23.35 4.75
N THR A 325 -25.14 23.81 6.00
CA THR A 325 -23.90 24.32 6.61
C THR A 325 -23.38 23.30 7.62
N PHE A 326 -22.13 22.87 7.46
CA PHE A 326 -21.47 21.96 8.41
C PHE A 326 -20.57 22.74 9.36
N LEU A 327 -20.84 22.67 10.66
CA LEU A 327 -19.96 23.19 11.69
C LEU A 327 -19.14 22.03 12.28
N ILE A 328 -17.85 21.96 11.92
CA ILE A 328 -16.90 20.99 12.45
C ILE A 328 -16.35 21.56 13.77
N LEU A 329 -16.64 20.87 14.87
CA LEU A 329 -16.19 21.24 16.22
C LEU A 329 -15.23 20.22 16.78
N THR A 330 -14.15 20.76 17.33
CA THR A 330 -13.13 20.02 18.07
C THR A 330 -12.88 20.70 19.42
N ASP A 331 -12.20 20.00 20.32
CA ASP A 331 -11.80 20.50 21.63
C ASP A 331 -10.38 21.10 21.64
N ARG A 332 -9.59 20.89 20.58
CA ARG A 332 -8.17 21.29 20.51
C ARG A 332 -7.75 21.73 19.10
N GLU A 333 -6.77 22.64 19.05
CA GLU A 333 -6.29 23.28 17.83
C GLU A 333 -5.49 22.36 16.89
N ASP A 334 -4.75 21.39 17.45
CA ASP A 334 -4.02 20.38 16.68
C ASP A 334 -4.98 19.45 15.92
N LEU A 335 -6.04 19.00 16.60
CA LEU A 335 -7.10 18.18 16.01
C LEU A 335 -7.90 18.97 14.96
N ASP A 336 -8.28 20.22 15.25
CA ASP A 336 -8.91 21.13 14.28
C ASP A 336 -8.07 21.26 13.01
N THR A 337 -6.77 21.50 13.18
CA THR A 337 -5.83 21.67 12.06
C THR A 337 -5.69 20.39 11.25
N GLN A 338 -5.67 19.21 11.89
CA GLN A 338 -5.60 17.93 11.19
C GLN A 338 -6.85 17.65 10.35
N ILE A 339 -8.05 17.84 10.92
CA ILE A 339 -9.31 17.63 10.19
C ILE A 339 -9.41 18.67 9.06
N TYR A 340 -9.09 19.94 9.33
CA TYR A 340 -9.05 20.99 8.31
C TYR A 340 -8.10 20.61 7.16
N LYS A 341 -6.87 20.17 7.44
CA LYS A 341 -5.91 19.73 6.41
C LYS A 341 -6.46 18.59 5.55
N THR A 342 -7.23 17.66 6.14
CA THR A 342 -7.89 16.58 5.38
C THR A 342 -8.94 17.13 4.43
N PHE A 343 -9.81 18.03 4.89
CA PHE A 343 -10.83 18.66 4.05
C PHE A 343 -10.21 19.54 2.95
N ALA A 344 -9.16 20.29 3.28
CA ALA A 344 -8.43 21.13 2.33
C ALA A 344 -7.68 20.29 1.29
N GLY A 345 -6.99 19.24 1.73
CA GLY A 345 -6.31 18.28 0.85
C GLY A 345 -7.26 17.57 -0.11
N CYS A 346 -8.52 17.34 0.31
CA CYS A 346 -9.60 16.80 -0.52
C CYS A 346 -10.28 17.85 -1.44
N GLY A 347 -9.82 19.10 -1.45
CA GLY A 347 -10.42 20.19 -2.22
C GLY A 347 -11.82 20.61 -1.76
N VAL A 348 -12.23 20.26 -0.53
CA VAL A 348 -13.56 20.57 0.02
C VAL A 348 -13.63 21.98 0.58
N VAL A 349 -12.52 22.49 1.10
CA VAL A 349 -12.42 23.83 1.72
C VAL A 349 -11.09 24.49 1.37
N ASP A 350 -11.08 25.82 1.37
CA ASP A 350 -9.89 26.65 1.18
C ASP A 350 -10.07 27.93 2.01
N ASN A 351 -9.47 27.98 3.21
CA ASN A 351 -9.62 29.10 4.13
C ASN A 351 -8.96 30.39 3.61
N ASP A 352 -7.97 30.31 2.72
CA ASP A 352 -7.29 31.49 2.20
C ASP A 352 -8.14 32.19 1.13
N ARG A 353 -8.88 31.42 0.34
CA ARG A 353 -9.84 31.95 -0.64
C ARG A 353 -11.21 32.25 -0.04
N ASP A 354 -11.72 31.38 0.82
CA ASP A 354 -13.02 31.48 1.46
C ASP A 354 -12.91 31.20 2.97
N PRO A 355 -12.68 32.23 3.82
CA PRO A 355 -12.47 32.06 5.25
C PRO A 355 -13.59 31.24 5.90
N CYS A 356 -13.19 30.13 6.53
CA CYS A 356 -14.08 29.15 7.15
C CYS A 356 -13.61 28.71 8.54
N ARG A 357 -12.41 29.10 8.98
CA ARG A 357 -11.90 28.84 10.33
C ARG A 357 -12.18 30.04 11.24
N ALA A 358 -12.94 29.82 12.30
CA ALA A 358 -13.24 30.88 13.26
C ALA A 358 -11.98 31.26 14.05
N ALA A 359 -11.71 32.56 14.23
CA ALA A 359 -10.57 33.07 15.00
C ALA A 359 -10.94 33.39 16.46
N SER A 360 -12.19 33.80 16.67
CA SER A 360 -12.76 34.18 17.98
C SER A 360 -14.24 33.77 18.04
N GLY A 361 -14.88 33.91 19.22
CA GLY A 361 -16.31 33.68 19.36
C GLY A 361 -17.17 34.65 18.53
N GLU A 362 -16.76 35.92 18.43
CA GLU A 362 -17.43 36.91 17.58
C GLU A 362 -17.30 36.56 16.09
N HIS A 363 -16.10 36.15 15.66
CA HIS A 363 -15.90 35.70 14.29
C HIS A 363 -16.71 34.43 13.99
N LEU A 364 -16.85 33.51 14.95
CA LEU A 364 -17.71 32.33 14.81
C LEU A 364 -19.17 32.72 14.58
N ALA A 365 -19.71 33.65 15.38
CA ALA A 365 -21.08 34.14 15.19
C ALA A 365 -21.28 34.77 13.80
N GLN A 366 -20.30 35.54 13.32
CA GLN A 366 -20.33 36.13 11.97
C GLN A 366 -20.31 35.05 10.88
N LEU A 367 -19.44 34.03 10.99
CA LEU A 367 -19.37 32.95 10.00
C LEU A 367 -20.66 32.13 9.95
N LEU A 368 -21.31 31.88 11.09
CA LEU A 368 -22.56 31.12 11.17
C LEU A 368 -23.80 31.92 10.73
N ALA A 369 -23.73 33.25 10.77
CA ALA A 369 -24.73 34.12 10.18
C ALA A 369 -24.65 34.14 8.63
N LEU A 370 -23.47 33.85 8.08
CA LEU A 370 -23.28 33.69 6.64
C LEU A 370 -23.64 32.28 6.16
N HIS A 371 -24.01 32.16 4.89
CA HIS A 371 -24.32 30.88 4.28
C HIS A 371 -23.03 30.19 3.76
N LYS A 372 -22.22 29.69 4.69
CA LYS A 372 -20.98 28.92 4.39
C LYS A 372 -21.28 27.43 4.24
N SER A 373 -20.55 26.72 3.37
CA SER A 373 -20.69 25.25 3.26
C SER A 373 -20.12 24.56 4.49
N HIS A 374 -18.93 24.98 4.93
CA HIS A 374 -18.21 24.41 6.06
C HIS A 374 -17.69 25.54 6.96
N VAL A 375 -17.72 25.33 8.27
CA VAL A 375 -17.13 26.20 9.30
C VAL A 375 -16.37 25.32 10.28
N PHE A 376 -15.14 25.70 10.60
CA PHE A 376 -14.27 25.01 11.56
C PHE A 376 -14.10 25.87 12.80
N SER A 377 -14.26 25.26 13.97
CA SER A 377 -14.14 25.98 15.23
C SER A 377 -13.80 25.07 16.40
N LEU A 378 -13.34 25.71 17.48
CA LEU A 378 -13.12 25.07 18.77
C LEU A 378 -14.35 25.31 19.66
N ILE A 379 -14.72 24.34 20.50
CA ILE A 379 -15.83 24.50 21.44
C ILE A 379 -15.64 25.70 22.39
N GLN A 380 -14.39 26.03 22.72
CA GLN A 380 -13.99 27.17 23.55
C GLN A 380 -14.39 28.52 22.93
N LYS A 381 -14.71 28.57 21.64
CA LYS A 381 -15.19 29.79 20.97
C LYS A 381 -16.68 30.07 21.23
N PHE A 382 -17.42 29.15 21.85
CA PHE A 382 -18.75 29.41 22.44
C PHE A 382 -18.66 29.99 23.86
N ASN A 383 -17.68 30.87 24.09
CA ASN A 383 -17.39 31.47 25.40
C ASN A 383 -18.35 32.60 25.80
N GLN A 384 -19.19 33.08 24.88
CA GLN A 384 -20.19 34.11 25.14
C GLN A 384 -21.54 33.47 25.48
N ALA A 385 -22.21 34.00 26.51
CA ALA A 385 -23.58 33.63 26.81
C ALA A 385 -24.51 34.14 25.70
N VAL A 386 -25.33 33.25 25.16
CA VAL A 386 -26.30 33.60 24.12
C VAL A 386 -27.51 34.25 24.76
N VAL A 387 -27.82 35.49 24.37
CA VAL A 387 -29.00 36.21 24.84
C VAL A 387 -30.25 35.45 24.38
N LYS A 388 -31.18 35.22 25.30
CA LYS A 388 -32.42 34.48 25.01
C LYS A 388 -33.22 35.19 23.92
N GLY A 389 -33.38 34.54 22.76
CA GLY A 389 -34.08 35.10 21.60
C GLY A 389 -33.17 35.60 20.48
N GLU A 390 -31.86 35.68 20.72
CA GLU A 390 -30.85 36.11 19.74
C GLU A 390 -29.81 34.99 19.50
N PRO A 391 -30.23 33.82 18.96
CA PRO A 391 -29.29 32.78 18.59
C PRO A 391 -28.40 33.24 17.42
N TYR A 392 -27.21 32.65 17.29
CA TYR A 392 -26.33 32.94 16.15
C TYR A 392 -27.01 32.56 14.83
N SER A 393 -27.81 31.49 14.82
CA SER A 393 -28.61 31.09 13.66
C SER A 393 -29.85 30.30 14.06
N GLN A 394 -30.98 30.52 13.37
CA GLN A 394 -32.22 29.75 13.54
C GLN A 394 -32.43 28.68 12.45
N ARG A 395 -31.44 28.51 11.58
CA ARG A 395 -31.48 27.60 10.43
C ARG A 395 -31.61 26.12 10.84
N ASP A 396 -32.43 25.36 10.12
CA ASP A 396 -32.64 23.90 10.31
C ASP A 396 -31.83 23.03 9.32
N ASP A 397 -31.02 23.69 8.49
CA ASP A 397 -30.06 23.11 7.54
C ASP A 397 -28.60 23.26 8.03
N LEU A 398 -28.40 23.47 9.34
CA LEU A 398 -27.08 23.46 9.96
C LEU A 398 -26.84 22.12 10.66
N ILE A 399 -25.70 21.47 10.38
CA ILE A 399 -25.29 20.22 11.01
C ILE A 399 -23.99 20.46 11.78
N VAL A 400 -24.04 20.26 13.09
CA VAL A 400 -22.88 20.28 13.97
C VAL A 400 -22.26 18.89 14.01
N ILE A 401 -21.03 18.79 13.53
CA ILE A 401 -20.20 17.58 13.57
C ILE A 401 -19.19 17.76 14.68
N THR A 402 -19.33 17.00 15.76
CA THR A 402 -18.39 17.06 16.89
C THR A 402 -17.42 15.87 16.82
N ASP A 403 -16.12 16.12 16.80
CA ASP A 403 -15.12 15.06 17.03
C ASP A 403 -14.85 14.90 18.53
N GLU A 404 -14.58 13.66 18.94
CA GLU A 404 -14.48 13.22 20.33
C GLU A 404 -15.67 13.67 21.19
N ALA A 405 -16.87 13.38 20.66
CA ALA A 405 -18.17 13.79 21.17
C ALA A 405 -18.44 13.56 22.67
N HIS A 406 -17.67 12.72 23.36
CA HIS A 406 -17.77 12.56 24.81
C HIS A 406 -17.11 13.73 25.58
N ARG A 407 -16.04 14.36 25.07
CA ARG A 407 -15.35 15.47 25.78
C ARG A 407 -16.06 16.81 25.62
N THR A 408 -16.68 17.03 24.46
CA THR A 408 -17.10 18.35 23.98
C THR A 408 -18.49 18.78 24.49
N GLN A 409 -19.17 17.96 25.29
CA GLN A 409 -20.60 18.16 25.63
C GLN A 409 -20.87 18.58 27.09
N TYR A 410 -19.82 18.67 27.90
CA TYR A 410 -19.93 19.05 29.30
C TYR A 410 -19.77 20.56 29.51
N GLY A 411 -20.53 21.10 30.46
CA GLY A 411 -20.36 22.47 30.94
C GLY A 411 -21.04 23.56 30.11
N THR A 412 -20.74 24.81 30.48
CA THR A 412 -21.41 26.02 30.00
C THR A 412 -21.24 26.26 28.50
N LEU A 413 -20.10 25.87 27.92
CA LEU A 413 -19.80 26.07 26.50
C LEU A 413 -20.74 25.26 25.59
N ALA A 414 -20.98 23.99 25.93
CA ALA A 414 -21.91 23.15 25.20
C ALA A 414 -23.36 23.66 25.31
N LEU A 415 -23.73 24.26 26.45
CA LEU A 415 -25.02 24.93 26.60
C LEU A 415 -25.12 26.19 25.74
N ASN A 416 -24.08 27.02 25.72
CA ASN A 416 -24.01 28.21 24.85
C ASN A 416 -24.13 27.84 23.37
N MET A 417 -23.42 26.80 22.92
CA MET A 417 -23.54 26.27 21.56
C MET A 417 -24.98 25.89 21.21
N ARG A 418 -25.65 25.13 22.09
CA ARG A 418 -27.04 24.71 21.88
C ARG A 418 -28.00 25.88 21.83
N ASN A 419 -27.80 26.88 22.68
CA ASN A 419 -28.59 28.12 22.65
C ASN A 419 -28.30 28.95 21.39
N ALA A 420 -27.06 28.93 20.89
CA ALA A 420 -26.66 29.62 19.66
C ALA A 420 -27.26 28.98 18.39
N LEU A 421 -27.49 27.66 18.42
CA LEU A 421 -27.89 26.84 17.28
C LEU A 421 -29.08 25.91 17.64
N PRO A 422 -30.26 26.47 17.97
CA PRO A 422 -31.37 25.70 18.55
C PRO A 422 -32.01 24.68 17.59
N ASN A 423 -31.93 24.91 16.27
CA ASN A 423 -32.58 24.05 15.26
C ASN A 423 -31.58 23.18 14.47
N ALA A 424 -30.30 23.16 14.88
CA ALA A 424 -29.27 22.41 14.19
C ALA A 424 -29.39 20.90 14.43
N GLY A 425 -28.93 20.10 13.46
CA GLY A 425 -28.68 18.67 13.63
C GLY A 425 -27.33 18.44 14.31
N TYR A 426 -27.23 17.43 15.15
CA TYR A 426 -26.02 17.08 15.90
C TYR A 426 -25.63 15.63 15.61
N ILE A 427 -24.40 15.43 15.12
CA ILE A 427 -23.77 14.12 14.95
C ILE A 427 -22.42 14.10 15.68
N GLY A 428 -22.19 13.04 16.45
CA GLY A 428 -20.95 12.87 17.21
C GLY A 428 -20.06 11.82 16.55
N PHE A 429 -18.84 12.17 16.18
CA PHE A 429 -17.79 11.22 15.79
C PHE A 429 -16.89 10.97 17.00
N THR A 430 -16.56 9.71 17.27
CA THR A 430 -15.68 9.38 18.40
C THR A 430 -14.88 8.12 18.15
N GLY A 431 -13.67 8.07 18.71
CA GLY A 431 -12.81 6.88 18.71
C GLY A 431 -13.18 5.86 19.80
N THR A 432 -14.02 6.25 20.76
CA THR A 432 -14.28 5.49 21.98
C THR A 432 -15.79 5.31 22.20
N PRO A 433 -16.24 4.19 22.78
CA PRO A 433 -17.64 3.98 23.08
C PRO A 433 -18.14 4.97 24.13
N LEU A 434 -19.44 5.19 24.13
CA LEU A 434 -20.21 5.80 25.22
C LEU A 434 -20.21 4.85 26.43
N PHE A 435 -19.67 5.32 27.54
CA PHE A 435 -19.71 4.60 28.83
C PHE A 435 -21.10 4.69 29.47
N LYS A 436 -21.37 3.85 30.49
CA LYS A 436 -22.67 3.84 31.20
C LYS A 436 -23.04 5.21 31.79
N ASP A 437 -22.05 6.02 32.12
CA ASP A 437 -22.23 7.35 32.71
C ASP A 437 -22.40 8.47 31.64
N ASP A 438 -22.32 8.15 30.35
CA ASP A 438 -22.45 9.09 29.22
C ASP A 438 -23.90 9.35 28.78
N GLU A 439 -24.85 9.43 29.73
CA GLU A 439 -26.26 9.76 29.45
C GLU A 439 -26.41 11.09 28.69
N ILE A 440 -25.50 12.05 28.93
CA ILE A 440 -25.50 13.36 28.29
C ILE A 440 -25.23 13.24 26.79
N THR A 441 -24.27 12.40 26.39
CA THR A 441 -23.91 12.21 24.98
C THR A 441 -25.06 11.59 24.20
N ARG A 442 -25.73 10.56 24.76
CA ARG A 442 -26.96 9.98 24.17
C ARG A 442 -28.10 10.97 24.11
N ARG A 443 -28.26 11.82 25.12
CA ARG A 443 -29.31 12.85 25.14
C ARG A 443 -29.12 13.87 24.02
N VAL A 444 -27.88 14.23 23.68
CA VAL A 444 -27.54 15.23 22.66
C VAL A 444 -27.54 14.65 21.25
N PHE A 445 -26.83 13.54 21.03
CA PHE A 445 -26.63 13.00 19.69
C PHE A 445 -27.64 11.91 19.33
N GLY A 446 -28.21 11.21 20.31
CA GLY A 446 -29.00 9.98 20.10
C GLY A 446 -28.15 8.72 20.26
N ASP A 447 -28.70 7.60 19.82
CA ASP A 447 -28.03 6.29 19.85
C ASP A 447 -26.96 6.16 18.76
N TYR A 448 -26.24 5.04 18.75
CA TYR A 448 -25.24 4.79 17.71
C TYR A 448 -25.87 4.72 16.32
N VAL A 449 -25.33 5.51 15.39
CA VAL A 449 -25.67 5.41 13.97
C VAL A 449 -24.80 4.39 13.26
N SER A 450 -23.55 4.23 13.69
CA SER A 450 -22.59 3.30 13.11
C SER A 450 -21.52 2.93 14.14
N THR A 451 -21.21 1.64 14.22
CA THR A 451 -20.21 1.09 15.15
C THR A 451 -19.15 0.26 14.43
N TYR A 452 -17.90 0.68 14.56
CA TYR A 452 -16.71 -0.03 14.09
C TYR A 452 -15.67 -0.04 15.20
N ASP A 453 -15.75 -1.04 16.07
CA ASP A 453 -14.94 -1.16 17.27
C ASP A 453 -13.48 -1.58 16.99
N PHE A 454 -12.70 -1.66 18.05
CA PHE A 454 -11.28 -2.01 18.00
C PHE A 454 -11.04 -3.45 17.51
N GLN A 455 -11.86 -4.40 17.96
CA GLN A 455 -11.70 -5.81 17.63
C GLN A 455 -11.99 -6.04 16.14
N ARG A 456 -13.10 -5.50 15.64
CA ARG A 456 -13.43 -5.52 14.20
C ARG A 456 -12.30 -4.94 13.37
N ALA A 457 -11.67 -3.85 13.81
CA ALA A 457 -10.58 -3.23 13.07
C ALA A 457 -9.32 -4.10 12.95
N VAL A 458 -9.02 -4.87 14.00
CA VAL A 458 -7.91 -5.84 13.98
C VAL A 458 -8.27 -7.06 13.12
N GLU A 459 -9.48 -7.61 13.27
CA GLU A 459 -10.00 -8.71 12.45
C GLU A 459 -9.95 -8.35 10.95
N ASP A 460 -10.31 -7.12 10.62
CA ASP A 460 -10.33 -6.57 9.26
C ASP A 460 -8.95 -6.13 8.75
N LYS A 461 -7.90 -6.32 9.55
CA LYS A 461 -6.51 -5.89 9.26
C LYS A 461 -6.44 -4.40 8.89
N ALA A 462 -7.41 -3.60 9.34
CA ALA A 462 -7.40 -2.16 9.20
C ALA A 462 -6.40 -1.52 10.16
N THR A 463 -6.05 -2.24 11.23
CA THR A 463 -5.10 -1.91 12.28
C THR A 463 -4.33 -3.20 12.68
N VAL A 464 -3.14 -3.10 13.29
CA VAL A 464 -2.29 -4.26 13.69
C VAL A 464 -2.46 -4.65 15.17
N PRO A 465 -2.53 -5.94 15.53
CA PRO A 465 -2.79 -6.35 16.92
C PRO A 465 -1.86 -5.67 17.93
N LEU A 466 -2.40 -5.35 19.10
CA LEU A 466 -1.64 -4.79 20.22
C LEU A 466 -1.23 -5.91 21.18
N TYR A 467 0.04 -5.94 21.53
CA TYR A 467 0.59 -6.77 22.58
C TYR A 467 1.00 -5.93 23.76
N TYR A 468 0.93 -6.52 24.95
CA TYR A 468 1.17 -5.83 26.20
C TYR A 468 2.25 -6.53 27.01
N ASP A 469 3.22 -5.75 27.51
CA ASP A 469 4.33 -6.22 28.34
C ASP A 469 4.35 -5.48 29.69
N ALA A 470 4.01 -6.21 30.77
CA ALA A 470 3.90 -5.73 32.15
C ALA A 470 5.26 -5.57 32.85
N ARG A 471 6.18 -4.78 32.28
CA ARG A 471 7.55 -4.64 32.81
C ARG A 471 7.62 -4.03 34.21
N GLY A 472 6.64 -3.21 34.59
CA GLY A 472 6.56 -2.64 35.93
C GLY A 472 6.56 -3.69 37.03
N ASP A 473 5.82 -4.79 36.81
CA ASP A 473 5.75 -5.92 37.76
C ASP A 473 7.06 -6.72 37.75
N LYS A 474 7.61 -7.00 36.56
CA LYS A 474 8.89 -7.72 36.39
C LYS A 474 10.06 -7.00 37.07
N LEU A 475 10.07 -5.67 37.03
CA LEU A 475 11.12 -4.82 37.61
C LEU A 475 10.85 -4.49 39.09
N GLY A 476 9.68 -4.81 39.64
CA GLY A 476 9.27 -4.42 40.99
C GLY A 476 9.07 -2.91 41.16
N VAL A 477 8.75 -2.19 40.07
CA VAL A 477 8.54 -0.73 40.04
C VAL A 477 7.07 -0.34 39.89
N ALA A 478 6.17 -1.32 39.71
CA ALA A 478 4.73 -1.12 39.69
C ALA A 478 4.21 -0.79 41.09
N VAL A 479 3.25 0.14 41.16
CA VAL A 479 2.78 0.70 42.44
C VAL A 479 1.28 0.48 42.69
N GLY A 480 0.69 -0.58 42.11
CA GLY A 480 -0.64 -1.11 42.44
C GLY A 480 -1.73 -0.06 42.71
N ASP A 481 -2.22 -0.01 43.96
CA ASP A 481 -3.30 0.87 44.45
C ASP A 481 -3.00 2.39 44.33
N LEU A 482 -1.73 2.75 44.13
CA LEU A 482 -1.32 4.14 43.92
C LEU A 482 -1.81 4.68 42.57
N ASN A 483 -1.74 3.85 41.54
CA ASN A 483 -2.01 4.25 40.17
C ASN A 483 -3.49 4.54 39.95
N GLU A 484 -4.38 3.84 40.64
CA GLU A 484 -5.82 4.05 40.51
C GLU A 484 -6.21 5.45 41.01
N ARG A 485 -5.66 5.87 42.17
CA ARG A 485 -5.89 7.19 42.75
C ARG A 485 -5.34 8.31 41.88
N ILE A 486 -4.13 8.12 41.34
CA ILE A 486 -3.50 9.10 40.43
C ILE A 486 -4.29 9.21 39.13
N ALA A 487 -4.71 8.10 38.54
CA ALA A 487 -5.46 8.11 37.30
C ALA A 487 -6.87 8.72 37.45
N GLU A 488 -7.56 8.49 38.58
CA GLU A 488 -8.83 9.17 38.90
C GLU A 488 -8.68 10.68 39.00
N LYS A 489 -7.63 11.15 39.69
CA LYS A 489 -7.35 12.59 39.78
C LYS A 489 -6.94 13.20 38.45
N LEU A 490 -6.18 12.49 37.63
CA LEU A 490 -5.85 12.94 36.28
C LEU A 490 -7.11 13.12 35.43
N GLU A 491 -8.07 12.19 35.51
CA GLU A 491 -9.33 12.27 34.76
C GLU A 491 -10.22 13.44 35.23
N GLU A 492 -10.37 13.65 36.55
CA GLU A 492 -11.07 14.82 37.10
C GLU A 492 -10.45 16.15 36.62
N LEU A 493 -9.11 16.21 36.61
CA LEU A 493 -8.36 17.41 36.24
C LEU A 493 -8.35 17.65 34.72
N GLU A 494 -8.42 16.61 33.89
CA GLU A 494 -8.53 16.75 32.42
C GLU A 494 -9.84 17.45 32.00
N THR A 495 -10.91 17.37 32.80
CA THR A 495 -12.17 18.11 32.58
C THR A 495 -12.09 19.61 32.90
N GLY A 496 -11.05 20.07 33.61
CA GLY A 496 -10.87 21.47 33.99
C GLY A 496 -9.78 22.14 33.15
N ASN A 497 -10.14 23.13 32.32
CA ASN A 497 -9.14 24.00 31.70
C ASN A 497 -8.32 24.70 32.80
N ILE A 498 -7.03 24.35 32.90
CA ILE A 498 -5.88 25.03 33.57
C ILE A 498 -5.16 24.15 34.63
N ASP A 499 -3.84 24.00 34.41
CA ASP A 499 -2.75 23.55 35.30
C ASP A 499 -2.99 22.27 36.13
N VAL A 500 -3.17 21.15 35.40
CA VAL A 500 -3.29 19.79 35.96
C VAL A 500 -2.06 19.41 36.79
N GLU A 501 -0.85 19.79 36.38
CA GLU A 501 0.40 19.35 37.02
C GLU A 501 0.58 19.93 38.43
N GLN A 502 0.35 21.24 38.61
CA GLN A 502 0.42 21.86 39.95
C GLN A 502 -0.62 21.30 40.91
N ARG A 503 -1.84 21.05 40.42
CA ARG A 503 -2.91 20.44 41.22
C ARG A 503 -2.60 18.98 41.57
N LEU A 504 -2.07 18.22 40.62
CA LEU A 504 -1.66 16.84 40.82
C LEU A 504 -0.58 16.73 41.92
N GLU A 505 0.45 17.58 41.88
CA GLU A 505 1.50 17.63 42.91
C GLU A 505 0.93 18.01 44.29
N GLN A 506 0.01 18.98 44.34
CA GLN A 506 -0.62 19.45 45.58
C GLN A 506 -1.56 18.42 46.21
N ASP A 507 -2.34 17.71 45.40
CA ASP A 507 -3.40 16.80 45.87
C ASP A 507 -2.87 15.41 46.20
N LEU A 508 -1.81 14.94 45.52
CA LEU A 508 -1.29 13.57 45.67
C LEU A 508 0.00 13.47 46.47
N LYS A 509 0.72 14.58 46.71
CA LYS A 509 1.97 14.72 47.51
C LYS A 509 2.83 13.45 47.66
N ARG A 510 2.50 12.57 48.61
CA ARG A 510 3.26 11.33 48.89
C ARG A 510 3.35 10.39 47.68
N ASP A 511 2.27 10.30 46.92
CA ASP A 511 2.12 9.36 45.82
C ASP A 511 2.95 9.80 44.60
N TYR A 512 2.97 11.10 44.33
CA TYR A 512 3.78 11.72 43.27
C TYR A 512 5.30 11.49 43.47
N HIS A 513 5.78 11.55 44.72
CA HIS A 513 7.19 11.33 45.05
C HIS A 513 7.67 9.89 44.82
N ILE A 514 6.76 8.91 44.84
CA ILE A 514 7.10 7.50 44.63
C ILE A 514 7.33 7.23 43.14
N ILE A 515 6.45 7.73 42.27
CA ILE A 515 6.55 7.53 40.81
C ILE A 515 7.75 8.29 40.22
N THR A 516 8.02 9.49 40.73
CA THR A 516 9.11 10.36 40.26
C THR A 516 10.45 10.10 40.97
N ALA A 517 10.53 9.06 41.81
CA ALA A 517 11.72 8.72 42.59
C ALA A 517 12.92 8.40 41.67
N GLY A 518 14.09 8.99 41.96
CA GLY A 518 15.28 8.84 41.12
C GLY A 518 15.71 7.37 40.91
N LYS A 519 15.64 6.53 41.96
CA LYS A 519 15.95 5.10 41.84
C LYS A 519 15.02 4.35 40.90
N ARG A 520 13.72 4.69 40.88
CA ARG A 520 12.73 4.10 39.98
C ARG A 520 12.99 4.52 38.54
N LEU A 521 13.15 5.83 38.30
CA LEU A 521 13.44 6.37 36.97
C LEU A 521 14.74 5.80 36.38
N ASP A 522 15.77 5.60 37.22
CA ASP A 522 17.02 4.95 36.82
C ASP A 522 16.80 3.53 36.29
N GLN A 523 16.03 2.72 37.02
CA GLN A 523 15.71 1.35 36.64
C GLN A 523 14.86 1.30 35.36
N VAL A 524 13.88 2.19 35.23
CA VAL A 524 13.06 2.34 34.02
C VAL A 524 13.93 2.73 32.82
N ALA A 525 14.87 3.67 32.98
CA ALA A 525 15.75 4.09 31.90
C ALA A 525 16.69 2.97 31.43
N ARG A 526 17.28 2.20 32.36
CA ARG A 526 18.11 1.02 32.03
C ARG A 526 17.34 -0.01 31.21
N ASP A 527 16.13 -0.34 31.66
CA ASP A 527 15.28 -1.29 30.95
C ASP A 527 14.85 -0.76 29.57
N PHE A 528 14.39 0.49 29.49
CA PHE A 528 14.02 1.13 28.22
C PHE A 528 15.14 1.02 27.18
N VAL A 529 16.38 1.37 27.55
CA VAL A 529 17.54 1.30 26.65
C VAL A 529 17.82 -0.14 26.22
N ARG A 530 17.81 -1.10 27.15
CA ARG A 530 18.04 -2.51 26.85
C ARG A 530 16.97 -3.08 25.92
N HIS A 531 15.71 -2.78 26.20
CA HIS A 531 14.56 -3.24 25.43
C HIS A 531 14.57 -2.65 24.02
N TYR A 532 14.60 -1.32 23.90
CA TYR A 532 14.49 -0.67 22.59
C TYR A 532 15.71 -0.92 21.70
N SER A 533 16.92 -0.93 22.27
CA SER A 533 18.12 -1.28 21.49
C SER A 533 18.10 -2.72 20.99
N THR A 534 17.36 -3.63 21.62
CA THR A 534 17.19 -5.01 21.17
C THR A 534 16.13 -5.10 20.06
N ALA A 535 15.07 -4.32 20.20
CA ALA A 535 14.04 -4.10 19.18
C ALA A 535 14.49 -3.13 18.06
N TRP A 536 15.78 -3.02 17.72
CA TRP A 536 16.29 -1.96 16.83
C TRP A 536 15.75 -2.01 15.40
N GLU A 537 15.28 -3.17 14.94
CA GLU A 537 14.63 -3.35 13.64
C GLU A 537 13.12 -3.06 13.67
N THR A 538 12.60 -2.71 14.84
CA THR A 538 11.21 -2.24 15.00
C THR A 538 11.13 -0.75 14.69
N GLY A 539 9.92 -0.27 14.44
CA GLY A 539 9.68 1.13 14.10
C GLY A 539 9.97 2.09 15.27
N LYS A 540 9.46 3.31 15.17
CA LYS A 540 9.71 4.37 16.17
C LYS A 540 9.09 4.03 17.54
N ALA A 541 9.58 4.70 18.58
CA ALA A 541 9.11 4.56 19.95
C ALA A 541 8.68 5.89 20.58
N MET A 542 7.72 5.82 21.49
CA MET A 542 7.28 6.96 22.30
C MET A 542 7.26 6.58 23.77
N LEU A 543 7.83 7.42 24.63
CA LEU A 543 7.82 7.27 26.09
C LEU A 543 6.93 8.34 26.71
N VAL A 544 5.89 7.91 27.42
CA VAL A 544 4.92 8.79 28.07
C VAL A 544 5.25 8.89 29.56
N CYS A 545 5.74 10.05 29.99
CA CYS A 545 6.05 10.34 31.38
C CYS A 545 4.89 11.06 32.09
N ILE A 546 4.86 10.96 33.42
CA ILE A 546 3.83 11.58 34.25
C ILE A 546 3.78 13.12 34.15
N ASP A 547 4.95 13.77 34.06
CA ASP A 547 5.09 15.24 34.04
C ASP A 547 6.27 15.72 33.16
N LYS A 548 6.32 17.04 32.93
CA LYS A 548 7.36 17.71 32.12
C LYS A 548 8.79 17.58 32.66
N ILE A 549 8.98 17.61 33.97
CA ILE A 549 10.30 17.50 34.63
C ILE A 549 10.82 16.07 34.44
N THR A 550 9.96 15.08 34.67
CA THR A 550 10.25 13.66 34.49
C THR A 550 10.62 13.37 33.03
N CYS A 551 10.00 14.01 32.03
CA CYS A 551 10.41 13.89 30.63
C CYS A 551 11.90 14.24 30.41
N VAL A 552 12.36 15.39 30.94
CA VAL A 552 13.74 15.85 30.79
C VAL A 552 14.71 15.01 31.63
N ARG A 553 14.30 14.55 32.82
CA ARG A 553 15.09 13.62 33.63
C ARG A 553 15.29 12.28 32.91
N MET A 554 14.22 11.73 32.35
CA MET A 554 14.27 10.48 31.58
C MET A 554 15.14 10.64 30.35
N HIS A 555 15.07 11.76 29.62
CA HIS A 555 15.97 12.05 28.51
C HIS A 555 17.45 11.93 28.91
N LYS A 556 17.84 12.59 30.01
CA LYS A 556 19.23 12.58 30.51
C LYS A 556 19.67 11.17 30.95
N LEU A 557 18.80 10.42 31.63
CA LEU A 557 19.10 9.05 32.05
C LEU A 557 19.21 8.10 30.85
N ILE A 558 18.30 8.20 29.89
CA ILE A 558 18.31 7.39 28.67
C ILE A 558 19.57 7.68 27.86
N GLU A 559 19.94 8.95 27.67
CA GLU A 559 21.17 9.31 26.95
C GLU A 559 22.43 8.71 27.61
N PHE A 560 22.49 8.74 28.94
CA PHE A 560 23.59 8.10 29.69
C PHE A 560 23.66 6.59 29.42
N TYR A 561 22.56 5.86 29.64
CA TYR A 561 22.52 4.41 29.45
C TYR A 561 22.61 3.99 27.98
N TRP A 562 22.17 4.83 27.04
CA TRP A 562 22.30 4.57 25.61
C TRP A 562 23.77 4.49 25.19
N ASN A 563 24.59 5.43 25.69
CA ASN A 563 26.03 5.42 25.46
C ASN A 563 26.72 4.23 26.13
N GLU A 564 26.33 3.88 27.37
CA GLU A 564 26.83 2.68 28.05
C GLU A 564 26.53 1.41 27.25
N ARG A 565 25.30 1.28 26.74
CA ARG A 565 24.86 0.15 25.92
C ARG A 565 25.60 0.05 24.59
N ILE A 566 25.91 1.17 23.95
CA ILE A 566 26.77 1.19 22.75
C ILE A 566 28.14 0.58 23.08
N GLY A 567 28.76 0.99 24.19
CA GLY A 567 30.04 0.44 24.65
C GLY A 567 29.98 -1.06 24.95
N GLU A 568 28.89 -1.55 25.57
CA GLU A 568 28.67 -2.98 25.79
C GLU A 568 28.58 -3.77 24.48
N LEU A 569 27.83 -3.26 23.49
CA LEU A 569 27.65 -3.91 22.20
C LEU A 569 28.94 -3.91 21.38
N GLU A 570 29.75 -2.85 21.46
CA GLU A 570 31.08 -2.80 20.84
C GLU A 570 32.03 -3.83 21.46
N ALA A 571 32.01 -3.99 22.78
CA ALA A 571 32.78 -5.04 23.46
C ALA A 571 32.29 -6.45 23.08
N GLN A 572 31.00 -6.62 22.78
CA GLN A 572 30.45 -7.87 22.28
C GLN A 572 30.78 -8.11 20.80
N LEU A 573 30.90 -7.06 19.98
CA LEU A 573 31.30 -7.16 18.57
C LEU A 573 32.68 -7.80 18.42
N LEU A 574 33.62 -7.48 19.32
CA LEU A 574 34.95 -8.09 19.37
C LEU A 574 34.95 -9.60 19.65
N LYS A 575 33.81 -10.17 20.07
CA LYS A 575 33.62 -11.59 20.37
C LYS A 575 32.76 -12.30 19.32
N ALA A 576 32.46 -11.66 18.19
CA ALA A 576 31.68 -12.27 17.11
C ALA A 576 32.44 -13.48 16.56
N THR A 577 31.72 -14.57 16.30
CA THR A 577 32.31 -15.84 15.86
C THR A 577 32.39 -15.99 14.34
N ASP A 578 31.62 -15.18 13.61
CA ASP A 578 31.56 -15.16 12.14
C ASP A 578 31.21 -13.77 11.58
N GLU A 579 31.50 -13.56 10.29
CA GLU A 579 31.31 -12.29 9.59
C GLU A 579 29.84 -11.82 9.54
N GLN A 580 28.87 -12.73 9.58
CA GLN A 580 27.45 -12.37 9.52
C GLN A 580 26.97 -11.80 10.85
N ASP A 581 27.36 -12.42 11.97
CA ASP A 581 27.10 -11.93 13.33
C ASP A 581 27.81 -10.59 13.56
N GLU A 582 29.03 -10.43 13.05
CA GLU A 582 29.76 -9.16 13.09
C GLU A 582 29.00 -8.05 12.35
N GLN A 583 28.57 -8.30 11.10
CA GLN A 583 27.79 -7.33 10.31
C GLN A 583 26.44 -6.98 10.96
N TYR A 584 25.75 -7.97 11.55
CA TYR A 584 24.49 -7.74 12.24
C TYR A 584 24.67 -6.82 13.46
N ARG A 585 25.63 -7.14 14.33
CA ARG A 585 25.97 -6.33 15.51
C ARG A 585 26.45 -4.93 15.13
N TRP A 586 27.26 -4.82 14.07
CA TRP A 586 27.73 -3.54 13.56
C TRP A 586 26.57 -2.65 13.10
N ARG A 587 25.61 -3.20 12.33
CA ARG A 587 24.42 -2.46 11.89
C ARG A 587 23.60 -1.96 13.06
N ARG A 588 23.40 -2.79 14.09
CA ARG A 588 22.73 -2.40 15.34
C ARG A 588 23.44 -1.23 16.03
N ILE A 589 24.77 -1.27 16.14
CA ILE A 589 25.56 -0.17 16.74
C ILE A 589 25.43 1.12 15.92
N GLN A 590 25.55 1.05 14.59
CA GLN A 590 25.37 2.24 13.74
C GLN A 590 23.97 2.83 13.87
N TRP A 591 22.94 1.99 13.91
CA TRP A 591 21.57 2.42 14.14
C TRP A 591 21.43 3.15 15.48
N MET A 592 22.02 2.63 16.56
CA MET A 592 21.99 3.29 17.87
C MET A 592 22.69 4.64 17.85
N ARG A 593 23.85 4.75 17.19
CA ARG A 593 24.61 6.02 17.06
C ARG A 593 23.86 7.07 16.24
N GLN A 594 23.14 6.66 15.21
CA GLN A 594 22.32 7.56 14.39
C GLN A 594 21.01 7.96 15.07
N THR A 595 20.58 7.23 16.11
CA THR A 595 19.28 7.47 16.74
C THR A 595 19.27 8.80 17.49
N GLN A 596 18.36 9.68 17.09
CA GLN A 596 18.06 10.93 17.76
C GLN A 596 16.83 10.78 18.65
N MET A 597 16.88 11.42 19.81
CA MET A 597 15.81 11.45 20.81
C MET A 597 15.46 12.90 21.12
N ALA A 598 14.18 13.18 21.38
CA ALA A 598 13.76 14.53 21.74
C ALA A 598 12.61 14.52 22.75
N VAL A 599 12.61 15.54 23.61
CA VAL A 599 11.53 15.82 24.55
C VAL A 599 10.51 16.73 23.88
N VAL A 600 9.24 16.33 23.89
CA VAL A 600 8.13 17.07 23.26
C VAL A 600 7.04 17.33 24.31
N ILE A 601 7.09 18.54 24.87
CA ILE A 601 6.21 18.98 25.95
C ILE A 601 5.75 20.43 25.71
N SER A 602 4.62 20.83 26.29
CA SER A 602 4.05 22.18 26.10
C SER A 602 4.85 23.26 26.86
N GLU A 603 4.92 24.47 26.29
CA GLU A 603 5.55 25.66 26.90
C GLU A 603 4.68 26.22 28.03
N GLU A 604 5.30 26.71 29.10
CA GLU A 604 4.63 27.38 30.22
C GLU A 604 5.41 28.59 30.71
N GLN A 605 4.71 29.58 31.26
CA GLN A 605 5.33 30.79 31.79
C GLN A 605 6.21 30.46 33.01
N GLY A 606 7.46 30.92 33.00
CA GLY A 606 8.40 30.71 34.12
C GLY A 606 9.09 29.34 34.15
N GLU A 607 8.94 28.51 33.11
CA GLU A 607 9.47 27.15 33.08
C GLU A 607 10.99 27.06 33.29
N VAL A 608 11.77 28.00 32.75
CA VAL A 608 13.24 27.94 32.82
C VAL A 608 13.72 27.95 34.28
N GLU A 609 13.10 28.75 35.14
CA GLU A 609 13.41 28.76 36.56
C GLU A 609 12.92 27.47 37.25
N LYS A 610 11.74 26.97 36.88
CA LYS A 610 11.18 25.70 37.38
C LYS A 610 12.14 24.54 37.09
N PHE A 611 12.65 24.40 35.86
CA PHE A 611 13.60 23.35 35.50
C PHE A 611 14.96 23.51 36.20
N ARG A 612 15.45 24.75 36.34
CA ARG A 612 16.71 25.02 37.06
C ARG A 612 16.67 24.61 38.53
N LYS A 613 15.51 24.73 39.21
CA LYS A 613 15.33 24.23 40.59
C LYS A 613 15.55 22.72 40.73
N TRP A 614 15.44 21.99 39.62
CA TRP A 614 15.67 20.55 39.53
C TRP A 614 17.03 20.19 38.89
N ASP A 615 17.93 21.17 38.69
CA ASP A 615 19.21 20.99 38.00
C ASP A 615 19.05 20.50 36.54
N LEU A 616 18.04 21.02 35.84
CA LEU A 616 17.73 20.70 34.46
C LEU A 616 17.71 21.97 33.59
N ASP A 617 18.05 21.81 32.30
CA ASP A 617 17.95 22.87 31.29
C ASP A 617 16.96 22.47 30.19
N ILE A 618 15.87 23.23 30.10
CA ILE A 618 14.82 23.02 29.09
C ILE A 618 15.14 23.71 27.75
N THR A 619 16.09 24.64 27.74
CA THR A 619 16.39 25.50 26.59
C THR A 619 16.77 24.74 25.32
N PRO A 620 17.62 23.69 25.36
CA PRO A 620 17.97 22.91 24.17
C PRO A 620 16.75 22.20 23.56
N HIS A 621 15.88 21.64 24.41
CA HIS A 621 14.65 20.98 23.97
C HIS A 621 13.66 21.97 23.35
N ARG A 622 13.54 23.18 23.92
CA ARG A 622 12.71 24.26 23.35
C ARG A 622 13.22 24.71 21.99
N ARG A 623 14.54 24.81 21.82
CA ARG A 623 15.15 25.13 20.54
C ARG A 623 14.76 24.10 19.48
N LEU A 624 14.87 22.81 19.78
CA LEU A 624 14.43 21.75 18.88
C LEU A 624 12.94 21.91 18.52
N ILE A 625 12.06 22.08 19.51
CA ILE A 625 10.61 22.24 19.26
C ILE A 625 10.30 23.45 18.35
N LYS A 626 11.01 24.57 18.51
CA LYS A 626 10.75 25.81 17.74
C LYS A 626 11.45 25.86 16.38
N GLU A 627 12.67 25.33 16.29
CA GLU A 627 13.53 25.45 15.10
C GLU A 627 13.57 24.18 14.24
N GLY A 628 13.00 23.06 14.73
CA GLY A 628 13.09 21.76 14.07
C GLY A 628 14.38 21.00 14.36
N ILE A 629 14.52 19.84 13.72
CA ILE A 629 15.65 18.91 13.84
C ILE A 629 16.37 18.76 12.50
N ASP A 630 17.69 18.54 12.54
CA ASP A 630 18.53 18.49 11.35
C ASP A 630 18.28 17.26 10.48
N LEU A 631 18.19 17.47 9.17
CA LEU A 631 18.10 16.42 8.16
C LEU A 631 19.44 15.70 7.97
N SER A 632 19.39 14.38 7.77
CA SER A 632 20.56 13.59 7.41
C SER A 632 21.05 13.92 5.99
N GLU A 633 22.34 13.70 5.72
CA GLU A 633 22.92 13.93 4.39
C GLU A 633 22.26 13.07 3.30
N ALA A 634 21.87 11.84 3.64
CA ALA A 634 21.15 10.94 2.74
C ALA A 634 19.78 11.50 2.36
N MET A 635 19.03 12.04 3.32
CA MET A 635 17.72 12.64 3.05
C MET A 635 17.84 13.91 2.20
N ARG A 636 18.86 14.74 2.42
CA ARG A 636 19.10 15.96 1.62
C ARG A 636 19.37 15.69 0.14
N LYS A 637 19.75 14.47 -0.25
CA LYS A 637 19.92 14.06 -1.65
C LYS A 637 18.60 13.75 -2.35
N GLN A 638 17.51 13.58 -1.61
CA GLN A 638 16.19 13.34 -2.19
C GLN A 638 15.62 14.65 -2.74
N PRO A 639 14.96 14.63 -3.93
CA PRO A 639 14.42 15.83 -4.57
C PRO A 639 13.51 16.67 -3.66
N HIS A 640 12.75 16.02 -2.78
CA HIS A 640 11.82 16.67 -1.86
C HIS A 640 12.50 17.48 -0.74
N PHE A 641 13.72 17.12 -0.33
CA PHE A 641 14.43 17.74 0.80
C PHE A 641 15.66 18.57 0.41
N GLN A 642 15.94 18.70 -0.90
CA GLN A 642 17.19 19.26 -1.42
C GLN A 642 17.49 20.69 -0.94
N ASN A 643 16.46 21.48 -0.63
CA ASN A 643 16.57 22.86 -0.16
C ASN A 643 16.30 23.04 1.34
N MET A 644 16.16 21.95 2.11
CA MET A 644 15.83 21.98 3.53
C MET A 644 17.03 21.53 4.38
N GLN A 645 17.34 22.28 5.44
CA GLN A 645 18.36 21.89 6.42
C GLN A 645 17.76 21.20 7.64
N ARG A 646 16.56 21.64 8.05
CA ARG A 646 15.82 21.17 9.21
C ARG A 646 14.36 20.88 8.85
N LEU A 647 13.76 19.96 9.59
CA LEU A 647 12.33 19.69 9.57
C LEU A 647 11.69 20.02 10.92
N PRO A 648 10.45 20.53 10.95
CA PRO A 648 9.63 20.54 12.17
C PRO A 648 9.62 19.17 12.86
N LEU A 649 9.62 19.14 14.20
CA LEU A 649 9.74 17.88 14.95
C LEU A 649 8.63 16.87 14.63
N ASP A 650 7.41 17.36 14.41
CA ASP A 650 6.25 16.54 14.08
C ASP A 650 6.40 15.88 12.69
N GLU A 651 6.88 16.63 11.70
CA GLU A 651 7.18 16.10 10.36
C GLU A 651 8.37 15.14 10.37
N ALA A 652 9.45 15.49 11.09
CA ALA A 652 10.61 14.63 11.25
C ALA A 652 10.28 13.30 11.94
N PHE A 653 9.43 13.33 12.97
CA PHE A 653 9.02 12.09 13.65
C PHE A 653 8.06 11.26 12.78
N LYS A 654 7.25 11.87 11.92
CA LYS A 654 6.41 11.15 10.94
C LYS A 654 7.22 10.51 9.81
N ALA A 655 8.31 11.14 9.39
CA ALA A 655 9.17 10.63 8.33
C ALA A 655 9.93 9.36 8.78
N GLU A 656 9.61 8.22 8.17
CA GLU A 656 10.15 6.90 8.55
C GLU A 656 11.69 6.82 8.46
N GLU A 657 12.26 7.38 7.39
CA GLU A 657 13.70 7.44 7.13
C GLU A 657 14.46 8.36 8.09
N HIS A 658 13.77 9.24 8.83
CA HIS A 658 14.43 10.22 9.68
C HIS A 658 15.04 9.55 10.92
N PRO A 659 16.28 9.92 11.33
CA PRO A 659 16.94 9.39 12.52
C PRO A 659 16.24 9.71 13.86
N PHE A 660 15.16 10.49 13.84
CA PHE A 660 14.39 10.84 15.03
C PHE A 660 13.43 9.70 15.35
N ARG A 661 13.84 8.83 16.28
CA ARG A 661 13.19 7.54 16.55
C ARG A 661 12.57 7.42 17.93
N VAL A 662 12.94 8.28 18.90
CA VAL A 662 12.37 8.25 20.26
C VAL A 662 11.83 9.61 20.65
N ALA A 663 10.51 9.69 20.86
CA ALA A 663 9.87 10.88 21.41
C ALA A 663 9.51 10.68 22.89
N ILE A 664 9.92 11.61 23.75
CA ILE A 664 9.57 11.61 25.18
C ILE A 664 8.52 12.68 25.42
N VAL A 665 7.32 12.28 25.85
CA VAL A 665 6.13 13.13 25.90
C VAL A 665 5.44 13.06 27.27
N CYS A 666 4.63 14.06 27.61
CA CYS A 666 3.76 14.05 28.79
C CYS A 666 2.27 14.02 28.41
N ALA A 667 1.82 15.02 27.65
CA ALA A 667 0.43 15.14 27.18
C ALA A 667 0.33 15.45 25.67
N MET A 668 1.40 16.02 25.10
CA MET A 668 1.48 16.23 23.65
C MET A 668 1.54 14.88 22.92
N TRP A 669 1.00 14.83 21.71
CA TRP A 669 1.06 13.68 20.81
C TRP A 669 0.33 12.40 21.25
N LEU A 670 -0.34 12.40 22.41
CA LEU A 670 -1.23 11.31 22.83
C LEU A 670 -2.53 11.28 22.00
N THR A 671 -2.99 12.46 21.58
CA THR A 671 -4.20 12.69 20.78
C THR A 671 -3.85 13.39 19.47
N GLY A 672 -4.63 13.17 18.40
CA GLY A 672 -4.46 13.86 17.10
C GLY A 672 -3.17 13.59 16.32
N PHE A 673 -2.14 12.98 16.91
CA PHE A 673 -0.86 12.76 16.25
C PHE A 673 -0.78 11.36 15.62
N ASP A 674 -0.57 11.28 14.30
CA ASP A 674 -0.57 9.99 13.57
C ASP A 674 0.82 9.69 12.98
N VAL A 675 1.38 8.55 13.37
CA VAL A 675 2.72 8.07 12.96
C VAL A 675 2.61 6.57 12.69
N PRO A 676 2.38 6.14 11.45
CA PRO A 676 2.21 4.71 11.12
C PRO A 676 3.37 3.83 11.59
N SER A 677 4.60 4.35 11.48
CA SER A 677 5.83 3.67 11.88
C SER A 677 6.05 3.61 13.40
N LEU A 678 5.21 4.22 14.24
CA LEU A 678 5.30 4.07 15.70
C LEU A 678 4.95 2.62 16.09
N SER A 679 5.91 1.87 16.61
CA SER A 679 5.75 0.45 16.92
C SER A 679 5.64 0.16 18.41
N ILE A 680 6.32 0.93 19.27
CA ILE A 680 6.37 0.69 20.71
C ILE A 680 5.94 1.95 21.48
N LEU A 681 4.98 1.79 22.39
CA LEU A 681 4.56 2.84 23.33
C LEU A 681 4.92 2.43 24.76
N TYR A 682 5.81 3.18 25.38
CA TYR A 682 6.21 3.01 26.78
C TYR A 682 5.38 3.93 27.66
N LEU A 683 4.71 3.35 28.65
CA LEU A 683 3.79 4.06 29.56
C LEU A 683 4.40 4.10 30.96
N ASP A 684 4.81 5.30 31.36
CA ASP A 684 5.22 5.65 32.73
C ASP A 684 4.25 6.70 33.34
N LYS A 685 3.03 6.72 32.84
CA LYS A 685 1.94 7.60 33.29
C LYS A 685 0.69 6.75 33.54
N PRO A 686 0.06 6.82 34.73
CA PRO A 686 -1.21 6.15 34.98
C PRO A 686 -2.31 6.77 34.11
N LEU A 687 -2.78 6.01 33.11
CA LEU A 687 -3.88 6.42 32.22
C LEU A 687 -5.11 5.52 32.46
N LYS A 688 -6.31 6.09 32.30
CA LYS A 688 -7.61 5.40 32.42
C LYS A 688 -8.50 5.70 31.21
N ALA A 689 -9.52 4.85 31.05
CA ALA A 689 -10.65 5.01 30.13
C ALA A 689 -10.24 5.45 28.70
N HIS A 690 -10.81 6.56 28.24
CA HIS A 690 -10.69 7.05 26.88
C HIS A 690 -9.28 7.57 26.53
N THR A 691 -8.59 8.24 27.47
CA THR A 691 -7.22 8.74 27.27
C THR A 691 -6.21 7.59 27.08
N LEU A 692 -6.39 6.47 27.81
CA LEU A 692 -5.59 5.26 27.61
C LEU A 692 -5.78 4.69 26.19
N MET A 693 -7.03 4.56 25.74
CA MET A 693 -7.35 4.00 24.44
C MET A 693 -6.84 4.85 23.27
N GLN A 694 -6.92 6.17 23.39
CA GLN A 694 -6.37 7.11 22.40
C GLN A 694 -4.85 6.99 22.28
N ALA A 695 -4.14 6.77 23.40
CA ALA A 695 -2.70 6.60 23.43
C ALA A 695 -2.28 5.26 22.80
N ILE A 696 -2.84 4.12 23.24
CA ILE A 696 -2.42 2.80 22.74
C ILE A 696 -2.76 2.60 21.25
N ALA A 697 -3.85 3.20 20.76
CA ALA A 697 -4.25 3.10 19.36
C ALA A 697 -3.24 3.76 18.39
N ARG A 698 -2.26 4.52 18.90
CA ARG A 698 -1.15 5.07 18.10
C ARG A 698 -0.20 3.97 17.63
N ALA A 699 0.04 2.95 18.46
CA ALA A 699 0.87 1.80 18.10
C ALA A 699 0.15 0.79 17.20
N ASN A 700 -1.17 0.92 17.00
CA ASN A 700 -2.00 -0.02 16.24
C ASN A 700 -2.06 0.31 14.71
N ARG A 701 -1.33 1.32 14.23
CA ARG A 701 -1.36 1.68 12.79
C ARG A 701 -0.61 0.68 11.91
N VAL A 702 -1.19 0.37 10.75
CA VAL A 702 -0.54 -0.45 9.72
C VAL A 702 0.60 0.34 9.08
N ASN A 703 1.78 -0.27 9.00
CA ASN A 703 2.94 0.25 8.29
C ASN A 703 3.72 -0.92 7.67
N GLU A 704 4.50 -0.64 6.63
CA GLU A 704 5.35 -1.65 6.02
C GLU A 704 6.33 -2.24 7.05
N GLY A 705 6.49 -3.56 7.03
CA GLY A 705 7.37 -4.29 7.96
C GLY A 705 6.92 -4.32 9.44
N LYS A 706 5.77 -3.70 9.78
CA LYS A 706 5.22 -3.67 11.13
C LYS A 706 4.09 -4.69 11.27
N ASN A 707 4.31 -5.69 12.13
CA ASN A 707 3.36 -6.79 12.33
C ASN A 707 2.39 -6.52 13.49
N ASN A 708 2.82 -5.73 14.48
CA ASN A 708 2.07 -5.47 15.70
C ASN A 708 2.49 -4.14 16.34
N GLY A 709 1.67 -3.65 17.27
CA GLY A 709 2.06 -2.61 18.22
C GLY A 709 2.38 -3.22 19.58
N MET A 710 3.38 -2.69 20.27
CA MET A 710 3.77 -3.13 21.62
C MET A 710 3.50 -2.02 22.63
N ILE A 711 2.79 -2.36 23.72
CA ILE A 711 2.53 -1.48 24.86
C ILE A 711 3.37 -1.96 26.03
N VAL A 712 4.41 -1.21 26.38
CA VAL A 712 5.29 -1.51 27.51
C VAL A 712 4.84 -0.68 28.71
N ASP A 713 4.50 -1.33 29.81
CA ASP A 713 3.93 -0.65 30.97
C ASP A 713 4.85 -0.73 32.20
N TYR A 714 5.25 0.44 32.71
CA TYR A 714 6.04 0.59 33.92
C TYR A 714 5.22 0.97 35.16
N CYS A 715 3.95 1.33 34.98
CA CYS A 715 3.08 1.76 36.08
C CYS A 715 2.20 0.62 36.60
N GLY A 716 1.80 -0.34 35.78
CA GLY A 716 0.85 -1.40 36.17
C GLY A 716 -0.61 -1.02 35.85
N ILE A 717 -0.82 -0.48 34.64
CA ILE A 717 -2.12 -0.13 34.07
C ILE A 717 -2.90 -1.32 33.51
N LEU A 718 -2.38 -2.56 33.56
CA LEU A 718 -3.03 -3.75 32.97
C LEU A 718 -4.51 -3.87 33.34
N LYS A 719 -4.87 -3.63 34.61
CA LYS A 719 -6.26 -3.68 35.07
C LYS A 719 -7.13 -2.63 34.38
N ASN A 720 -6.63 -1.40 34.26
CA ASN A 720 -7.30 -0.30 33.57
C ASN A 720 -7.41 -0.58 32.07
N LEU A 721 -6.37 -1.16 31.48
CA LEU A 721 -6.34 -1.58 30.08
C LEU A 721 -7.38 -2.66 29.81
N ARG A 722 -7.41 -3.73 30.61
CA ARG A 722 -8.42 -4.80 30.51
C ARG A 722 -9.84 -4.26 30.66
N LYS A 723 -10.08 -3.42 31.67
CA LYS A 723 -11.40 -2.79 31.88
C LYS A 723 -11.82 -1.89 30.70
N ALA A 724 -10.88 -1.11 30.15
CA ALA A 724 -11.12 -0.30 28.97
C ALA A 724 -11.42 -1.20 27.77
N LEU A 725 -10.56 -2.16 27.46
CA LEU A 725 -10.71 -3.07 26.31
C LEU A 725 -12.01 -3.91 26.38
N ALA A 726 -12.40 -4.40 27.56
CA ALA A 726 -13.66 -5.13 27.75
C ALA A 726 -14.88 -4.26 27.41
N THR A 727 -14.84 -2.96 27.77
CA THR A 727 -15.91 -2.02 27.40
C THR A 727 -15.96 -1.77 25.88
N PHE A 728 -14.81 -1.88 25.20
CA PHE A 728 -14.68 -1.66 23.76
C PHE A 728 -14.98 -2.92 22.93
N ALA A 729 -14.78 -4.11 23.48
CA ALA A 729 -15.06 -5.40 22.83
C ALA A 729 -16.49 -5.91 23.08
N GLY A 730 -17.14 -5.46 24.18
CA GLY A 730 -18.32 -6.11 24.75
C GLY A 730 -19.68 -5.38 24.61
N THR A 731 -19.86 -4.41 23.71
CA THR A 731 -21.21 -3.84 23.45
C THR A 731 -21.82 -4.40 22.18
N GLY A 732 -22.19 -5.69 22.23
CA GLY A 732 -23.24 -6.22 21.37
C GLY A 732 -24.59 -5.70 21.87
N ASP A 733 -25.17 -4.73 21.16
CA ASP A 733 -26.56 -4.33 21.38
C ASP A 733 -27.49 -5.45 20.85
N ASP A 734 -28.40 -5.90 21.72
CA ASP A 734 -29.56 -6.78 21.53
C ASP A 734 -29.47 -7.96 20.53
N GLY A 735 -29.00 -9.13 21.02
CA GLY A 735 -29.43 -10.40 20.42
C GLY A 735 -28.54 -11.64 20.56
N ARG A 736 -27.31 -11.54 21.07
CA ARG A 736 -26.44 -12.71 21.28
C ARG A 736 -26.28 -13.03 22.76
N GLY A 737 -27.30 -13.67 23.33
CA GLY A 737 -27.18 -14.42 24.57
C GLY A 737 -26.44 -15.74 24.33
N GLY A 738 -25.13 -15.70 24.31
CA GLY A 738 -24.29 -16.90 24.32
C GLY A 738 -22.99 -16.60 25.05
N ASP A 739 -22.66 -17.44 26.04
CA ASP A 739 -21.36 -17.52 26.74
C ASP A 739 -20.22 -17.75 25.72
N GLY A 740 -19.83 -16.70 25.01
CA GLY A 740 -18.60 -16.67 24.22
C GLY A 740 -17.49 -16.15 25.11
N ASP A 741 -16.41 -16.93 25.22
CA ASP A 741 -15.14 -16.55 25.82
C ASP A 741 -14.83 -15.07 25.58
N GLU A 742 -14.55 -14.31 26.64
CA GLU A 742 -14.13 -12.91 26.56
C GLU A 742 -12.81 -12.84 25.78
N THR A 743 -12.87 -12.69 24.46
CA THR A 743 -11.66 -12.59 23.63
C THR A 743 -10.91 -11.30 23.97
N GLU A 744 -9.76 -11.43 24.63
CA GLU A 744 -8.91 -10.31 25.09
C GLU A 744 -8.35 -9.52 23.88
N PRO A 745 -8.62 -8.21 23.75
CA PRO A 745 -8.18 -7.43 22.58
C PRO A 745 -6.69 -7.06 22.58
N ALA A 746 -6.03 -7.09 23.74
CA ALA A 746 -4.59 -6.96 23.87
C ALA A 746 -4.06 -8.31 24.35
N ARG A 747 -3.27 -8.95 23.49
CA ARG A 747 -2.79 -10.31 23.74
C ARG A 747 -1.55 -10.28 24.64
N PRO A 748 -1.41 -11.23 25.56
CA PRO A 748 -0.18 -11.40 26.32
C PRO A 748 0.99 -11.74 25.39
N GLU A 749 2.21 -11.39 25.78
CA GLU A 749 3.41 -11.67 24.97
C GLU A 749 3.65 -13.18 24.78
N GLU A 750 3.14 -14.02 25.69
CA GLU A 750 3.20 -15.47 25.61
C GLU A 750 2.45 -16.02 24.37
N GLU A 751 1.40 -15.35 23.90
CA GLU A 751 0.70 -15.74 22.67
C GLU A 751 1.55 -15.50 21.41
N LEU A 752 2.41 -14.46 21.39
CA LEU A 752 3.36 -14.26 20.28
C LEU A 752 4.31 -15.44 20.13
N LEU A 753 4.80 -15.95 21.27
CA LEU A 753 5.67 -17.13 21.28
C LEU A 753 4.93 -18.39 20.84
N ALA A 754 3.67 -18.57 21.26
CA ALA A 754 2.85 -19.69 20.82
C ALA A 754 2.61 -19.65 19.29
N ASP A 755 2.29 -18.47 18.75
CA ASP A 755 2.11 -18.27 17.31
C ASP A 755 3.40 -18.56 16.52
N LEU A 756 4.55 -18.15 17.06
CA LEU A 756 5.87 -18.46 16.48
C LEU A 756 6.14 -19.97 16.50
N ALA A 757 5.89 -20.63 17.64
CA ALA A 757 6.07 -22.07 17.80
C ALA A 757 5.21 -22.85 16.79
N GLU A 758 3.96 -22.46 16.60
CA GLU A 758 3.06 -23.06 15.59
C GLU A 758 3.62 -22.88 14.17
N ALA A 759 4.09 -21.68 13.83
CA ALA A 759 4.66 -21.42 12.50
C ALA A 759 5.93 -22.26 12.25
N ILE A 760 6.79 -22.41 13.25
CA ILE A 760 7.97 -23.28 13.19
C ILE A 760 7.53 -24.75 13.06
N SER A 761 6.50 -25.18 13.79
CA SER A 761 5.94 -26.55 13.69
C SER A 761 5.47 -26.86 12.27
N MET A 762 4.75 -25.94 11.62
CA MET A 762 4.32 -26.12 10.23
C MET A 762 5.50 -26.32 9.26
N VAL A 763 6.61 -25.61 9.46
CA VAL A 763 7.82 -25.81 8.65
C VAL A 763 8.49 -27.15 8.95
N ARG A 764 8.58 -27.52 10.24
CA ARG A 764 9.12 -28.82 10.69
C ARG A 764 8.35 -29.98 10.07
N GLU A 765 7.02 -29.97 10.18
CA GLU A 765 6.13 -30.99 9.60
C GLU A 765 6.28 -31.07 8.07
N PHE A 766 6.27 -29.92 7.38
CA PHE A 766 6.46 -29.86 5.93
C PHE A 766 7.77 -30.51 5.48
N MET A 767 8.84 -30.29 6.24
CA MET A 767 10.17 -30.81 5.97
C MET A 767 10.28 -32.31 6.31
N GLU A 768 9.65 -32.73 7.40
CA GLU A 768 9.64 -34.12 7.86
C GLU A 768 8.83 -35.05 6.93
N GLU A 769 7.68 -34.61 6.41
CA GLU A 769 6.93 -35.30 5.35
C GLU A 769 7.78 -35.62 4.12
N ARG A 770 8.83 -34.83 3.88
CA ARG A 770 9.73 -34.92 2.72
C ARG A 770 11.08 -35.52 3.09
N LYS A 771 11.20 -36.11 4.27
CA LYS A 771 12.40 -36.81 4.78
C LYS A 771 13.62 -35.91 4.94
N ALA A 772 13.42 -34.62 5.26
CA ALA A 772 14.51 -33.68 5.48
C ALA A 772 14.32 -32.91 6.79
N SER A 773 14.62 -33.53 7.94
CA SER A 773 14.39 -32.91 9.25
C SER A 773 15.25 -31.66 9.48
N LEU A 774 14.68 -30.64 10.13
CA LEU A 774 15.43 -29.46 10.57
C LEU A 774 16.42 -29.80 11.71
N ASP A 775 16.14 -30.82 12.53
CA ASP A 775 17.04 -31.22 13.61
C ASP A 775 18.37 -31.74 13.09
N ASP A 776 18.36 -32.35 11.90
CA ASP A 776 19.59 -32.77 11.23
C ASP A 776 20.48 -31.57 10.87
N ILE A 777 19.90 -30.39 10.60
CA ILE A 777 20.64 -29.16 10.31
C ILE A 777 21.13 -28.50 11.60
N ILE A 778 20.36 -28.60 12.68
CA ILE A 778 20.68 -27.99 13.98
C ILE A 778 21.76 -28.79 14.72
N GLN A 779 21.65 -30.13 14.73
CA GLN A 779 22.49 -31.00 15.56
C GLN A 779 23.75 -31.51 14.87
N LYS A 780 23.72 -31.74 13.54
CA LYS A 780 24.90 -32.24 12.82
C LYS A 780 25.91 -31.11 12.63
N THR A 781 27.19 -31.48 12.52
CA THR A 781 28.30 -30.54 12.32
C THR A 781 29.12 -30.92 11.08
N GLY A 782 29.93 -29.97 10.58
CA GLY A 782 30.78 -30.17 9.41
C GLY A 782 29.99 -30.59 8.15
N PHE A 783 30.57 -31.50 7.36
CA PHE A 783 29.96 -31.95 6.10
C PHE A 783 28.61 -32.67 6.28
N ALA A 784 28.34 -33.25 7.44
CA ALA A 784 27.05 -33.88 7.73
C ALA A 784 25.91 -32.85 7.84
N ARG A 785 26.21 -31.63 8.34
CA ARG A 785 25.27 -30.49 8.34
C ARG A 785 25.01 -30.00 6.92
N ASN A 786 26.06 -29.88 6.12
CA ASN A 786 25.94 -29.45 4.72
C ASN A 786 25.07 -30.43 3.92
N ALA A 787 25.25 -31.74 4.13
CA ALA A 787 24.41 -32.77 3.52
C ALA A 787 22.93 -32.64 3.94
N ALA A 788 22.65 -32.30 5.20
CA ALA A 788 21.30 -32.07 5.69
C ALA A 788 20.64 -30.82 5.09
N ILE A 789 21.37 -29.70 5.01
CA ILE A 789 20.92 -28.46 4.35
C ILE A 789 20.59 -28.75 2.89
N TRP A 790 21.46 -29.50 2.22
CA TRP A 790 21.30 -29.88 0.82
C TRP A 790 20.10 -30.82 0.60
N ALA A 791 19.84 -31.76 1.52
CA ALA A 791 18.65 -32.61 1.47
C ALA A 791 17.35 -31.80 1.67
N ALA A 792 17.35 -30.84 2.60
CA ALA A 792 16.22 -29.94 2.84
C ALA A 792 15.94 -29.03 1.64
N LYS A 793 16.99 -28.60 0.94
CA LYS A 793 16.92 -27.84 -0.30
C LYS A 793 16.29 -28.64 -1.44
N GLU A 794 16.73 -29.89 -1.67
CA GLU A 794 16.10 -30.80 -2.64
C GLU A 794 14.65 -31.16 -2.29
N ALA A 795 14.33 -31.21 -0.99
CA ALA A 795 12.97 -31.40 -0.51
C ALA A 795 12.06 -30.19 -0.82
N ALA A 796 12.56 -28.97 -0.61
CA ALA A 796 11.86 -27.74 -0.96
C ALA A 796 11.66 -27.60 -2.48
N ASN A 797 12.69 -27.91 -3.29
CA ASN A 797 12.69 -27.81 -4.75
C ASN A 797 11.93 -28.93 -5.48
N ALA A 798 11.14 -29.75 -4.79
CA ALA A 798 10.38 -30.85 -5.41
C ALA A 798 9.54 -30.41 -6.62
N ASN A 799 8.93 -29.23 -6.58
CA ASN A 799 8.32 -28.52 -7.71
C ASN A 799 8.12 -27.03 -7.37
N ASP A 800 7.60 -26.25 -8.33
CA ASP A 800 7.37 -24.81 -8.17
C ASP A 800 6.41 -24.51 -7.01
N LYS A 801 5.41 -25.37 -6.77
CA LYS A 801 4.43 -25.20 -5.68
C LYS A 801 5.05 -25.45 -4.31
N THR A 802 5.89 -26.47 -4.17
CA THR A 802 6.54 -26.78 -2.88
C THR A 802 7.59 -25.75 -2.51
N ARG A 803 8.37 -25.26 -3.49
CA ARG A 803 9.34 -24.18 -3.27
C ARG A 803 8.64 -22.93 -2.77
N LYS A 804 7.57 -22.49 -3.45
CA LYS A 804 6.77 -21.34 -3.04
C LYS A 804 6.11 -21.54 -1.67
N ARG A 805 5.55 -22.73 -1.40
CA ARG A 805 4.95 -23.03 -0.09
C ARG A 805 5.97 -22.91 1.03
N PHE A 806 7.18 -23.45 0.84
CA PHE A 806 8.27 -23.31 1.81
C PHE A 806 8.64 -21.84 2.01
N GLU A 807 8.83 -21.06 0.94
CA GLU A 807 9.14 -19.63 1.03
C GLU A 807 8.07 -18.84 1.80
N ILE A 808 6.79 -19.15 1.62
CA ILE A 808 5.68 -18.51 2.35
C ILE A 808 5.75 -18.84 3.84
N MET A 809 5.90 -20.12 4.20
CA MET A 809 5.96 -20.53 5.61
C MET A 809 7.20 -19.93 6.31
N SER A 810 8.35 -19.90 5.62
CA SER A 810 9.58 -19.26 6.11
C SER A 810 9.38 -17.76 6.36
N ARG A 811 8.71 -17.04 5.45
CA ARG A 811 8.38 -15.62 5.65
C ARG A 811 7.46 -15.39 6.86
N ALA A 812 6.51 -16.30 7.10
CA ALA A 812 5.66 -16.24 8.29
C ALA A 812 6.50 -16.42 9.58
N VAL A 813 7.42 -17.39 9.60
CA VAL A 813 8.36 -17.57 10.72
C VAL A 813 9.21 -16.31 10.93
N PHE A 814 9.75 -15.72 9.86
CA PHE A 814 10.59 -14.52 9.99
C PHE A 814 9.84 -13.31 10.54
N SER A 815 8.60 -13.11 10.08
CA SER A 815 7.70 -12.06 10.57
C SER A 815 7.39 -12.24 12.05
N LYS A 816 7.01 -13.45 12.48
CA LYS A 816 6.67 -13.76 13.88
C LYS A 816 7.90 -13.73 14.80
N PHE A 817 9.05 -14.25 14.35
CA PHE A 817 10.30 -14.22 15.12
C PHE A 817 10.73 -12.77 15.41
N LYS A 818 10.62 -11.89 14.41
CA LYS A 818 10.89 -10.45 14.57
C LYS A 818 9.97 -9.80 15.61
N ALA A 819 8.69 -10.20 15.67
CA ALA A 819 7.73 -9.69 16.66
C ALA A 819 8.06 -10.13 18.11
N CYS A 820 8.77 -11.25 18.28
CA CYS A 820 9.11 -11.83 19.58
C CYS A 820 10.51 -11.44 20.09
N ILE A 821 11.28 -10.64 19.36
CA ILE A 821 12.72 -10.41 19.63
C ILE A 821 13.02 -9.82 21.02
N THR A 822 12.01 -9.22 21.66
CA THR A 822 12.12 -8.59 22.98
C THR A 822 11.79 -9.53 24.14
N ILE A 823 11.32 -10.74 23.84
CA ILE A 823 10.90 -11.74 24.83
C ILE A 823 12.09 -12.62 25.20
N GLU A 824 12.31 -12.88 26.49
CA GLU A 824 13.53 -13.56 26.98
C GLU A 824 13.67 -14.99 26.46
N SER A 825 12.57 -15.73 26.30
CA SER A 825 12.54 -17.12 25.79
C SER A 825 12.60 -17.24 24.27
N ILE A 826 12.82 -16.14 23.52
CA ILE A 826 12.98 -16.20 22.06
C ILE A 826 14.23 -16.98 21.64
N ASP A 827 15.24 -17.01 22.50
CA ASP A 827 16.51 -17.69 22.22
C ASP A 827 16.33 -19.21 22.04
N ASP A 828 15.29 -19.81 22.63
CA ASP A 828 14.94 -21.21 22.43
C ASP A 828 14.58 -21.54 20.96
N TYR A 829 14.04 -20.56 20.22
CA TYR A 829 13.62 -20.71 18.82
C TYR A 829 14.65 -20.18 17.82
N ARG A 830 15.79 -19.65 18.29
CA ARG A 830 16.82 -19.05 17.42
C ARG A 830 17.43 -20.08 16.46
N ASN A 831 17.70 -21.29 16.94
CA ASN A 831 18.29 -22.35 16.13
C ASN A 831 17.36 -22.80 15.01
N ASP A 832 16.06 -22.90 15.28
CA ASP A 832 15.03 -23.17 14.29
C ASP A 832 14.96 -22.10 13.22
N TYR A 833 14.87 -20.84 13.66
CA TYR A 833 14.85 -19.69 12.77
C TYR A 833 16.09 -19.67 11.85
N GLU A 834 17.28 -19.89 12.40
CA GLU A 834 18.52 -19.92 11.63
C GLU A 834 18.56 -21.08 10.62
N ALA A 835 18.13 -22.29 11.02
CA ALA A 835 18.05 -23.43 10.11
C ALA A 835 17.12 -23.15 8.92
N ILE A 836 15.94 -22.59 9.18
CA ILE A 836 14.97 -22.18 8.14
C ILE A 836 15.54 -21.08 7.25
N ASN A 837 16.18 -20.07 7.85
CA ASN A 837 16.80 -18.95 7.13
C ASN A 837 17.95 -19.39 6.22
N ILE A 838 18.78 -20.36 6.65
CA ILE A 838 19.86 -20.90 5.83
C ILE A 838 19.31 -21.59 4.58
N ILE A 839 18.27 -22.43 4.72
CA ILE A 839 17.63 -23.08 3.56
C ILE A 839 17.03 -22.00 2.64
N TYR A 840 16.29 -21.05 3.21
CA TYR A 840 15.67 -19.96 2.45
C TYR A 840 16.70 -19.15 1.67
N LYS A 841 17.79 -18.71 2.32
CA LYS A 841 18.88 -17.97 1.67
C LYS A 841 19.59 -18.79 0.60
N SER A 842 19.85 -20.07 0.85
CA SER A 842 20.47 -20.94 -0.16
C SER A 842 19.59 -21.06 -1.41
N LEU A 843 18.27 -21.16 -1.24
CA LEU A 843 17.34 -21.16 -2.38
C LEU A 843 17.30 -19.83 -3.14
N GLN A 844 17.49 -18.69 -2.46
CA GLN A 844 17.60 -17.38 -3.14
C GLN A 844 18.95 -17.24 -3.86
N GLN A 845 20.05 -17.62 -3.21
CA GLN A 845 21.39 -17.56 -3.81
C GLN A 845 21.50 -18.39 -5.08
N ASP A 846 20.93 -19.60 -5.11
CA ASP A 846 20.89 -20.40 -6.33
C ASP A 846 20.20 -19.70 -7.49
N ARG A 847 19.14 -18.94 -7.18
CA ARG A 847 18.41 -18.19 -8.19
C ARG A 847 19.23 -17.02 -8.69
N ASP A 848 19.91 -16.31 -7.78
CA ASP A 848 20.73 -15.14 -8.10
C ASP A 848 22.03 -15.53 -8.82
N GLN A 849 22.55 -16.74 -8.59
CA GLN A 849 23.75 -17.30 -9.23
C GLN A 849 23.44 -18.20 -10.44
N ALA A 850 22.18 -18.31 -10.85
CA ALA A 850 21.78 -19.18 -11.96
C ALA A 850 22.25 -18.63 -13.31
N ASP A 851 23.53 -18.84 -13.65
CA ASP A 851 24.06 -18.65 -15.00
C ASP A 851 24.08 -20.00 -15.74
N ILE A 852 23.55 -20.04 -16.97
CA ILE A 852 23.52 -21.24 -17.81
C ILE A 852 24.94 -21.78 -18.03
N ALA A 853 25.91 -20.89 -18.27
CA ALA A 853 27.30 -21.27 -18.53
C ALA A 853 27.95 -21.89 -17.28
N ASP A 854 27.67 -21.35 -16.09
CA ASP A 854 28.23 -21.88 -14.84
C ASP A 854 27.56 -23.19 -14.44
N ILE A 855 26.25 -23.36 -14.66
CA ILE A 855 25.54 -24.62 -14.43
C ILE A 855 26.05 -25.72 -15.36
N LEU A 856 26.23 -25.41 -16.66
CA LEU A 856 26.80 -26.35 -17.63
C LEU A 856 28.26 -26.67 -17.30
N ARG A 857 29.05 -25.67 -16.86
CA ARG A 857 30.45 -25.85 -16.47
C ARG A 857 30.59 -26.65 -15.18
N ASP A 858 29.74 -26.45 -14.18
CA ASP A 858 29.72 -27.24 -12.93
C ASP A 858 29.38 -28.70 -13.20
N LEU A 859 28.41 -28.95 -14.08
CA LEU A 859 28.11 -30.30 -14.55
C LEU A 859 29.31 -30.90 -15.31
N HIS A 860 30.06 -30.10 -16.07
CA HIS A 860 31.31 -30.52 -16.73
C HIS A 860 32.49 -30.72 -15.75
N ARG A 861 32.61 -29.96 -14.66
CA ARG A 861 33.70 -30.13 -13.70
C ARG A 861 33.58 -31.44 -12.92
N ILE A 862 32.35 -31.84 -12.60
CA ILE A 862 32.04 -33.16 -12.01
C ILE A 862 32.47 -34.29 -12.98
N VAL A 863 32.49 -34.03 -14.29
CA VAL A 863 32.93 -34.97 -15.34
C VAL A 863 34.46 -35.14 -15.36
N ASP A 864 35.23 -34.14 -14.92
CA ASP A 864 36.70 -34.21 -14.88
C ASP A 864 37.24 -34.82 -13.57
N GLU A 865 36.55 -34.64 -12.43
CA GLU A 865 36.96 -35.19 -11.13
C GLU A 865 36.84 -36.73 -11.01
N THR A 866 36.21 -37.39 -11.98
CA THR A 866 36.09 -38.87 -12.02
C THR A 866 37.22 -39.56 -12.80
N ILE A 867 38.24 -38.81 -13.23
CA ILE A 867 39.41 -39.33 -13.94
C ILE A 867 40.66 -39.16 -13.05
N GLU A 868 41.18 -40.26 -12.49
CA GLU A 868 42.56 -40.26 -12.00
C GLU A 868 43.52 -40.07 -13.19
N THR A 869 44.26 -38.95 -13.24
CA THR A 869 45.72 -38.93 -13.49
C THR A 869 46.34 -37.51 -13.43
N GLN A 870 47.36 -37.40 -12.55
CA GLN A 870 48.55 -36.53 -12.47
C GLN A 870 48.47 -34.98 -12.54
N PRO A 871 49.32 -34.27 -11.76
CA PRO A 871 49.22 -32.84 -11.54
C PRO A 871 50.00 -32.04 -12.59
N GLU A 872 49.33 -31.19 -13.35
CA GLU A 872 49.97 -30.03 -13.96
C GLU A 872 49.21 -28.76 -13.57
N GLN A 873 49.96 -27.84 -12.97
CA GLN A 873 49.52 -26.48 -12.64
C GLN A 873 49.33 -25.69 -13.94
N ILE A 874 48.12 -25.16 -14.17
CA ILE A 874 47.92 -23.97 -14.98
C ILE A 874 46.86 -23.10 -14.30
N ASP A 875 47.31 -22.06 -13.60
CA ASP A 875 46.52 -20.86 -13.28
C ASP A 875 46.58 -19.94 -14.52
N GLU A 876 45.49 -19.85 -15.28
CA GLU A 876 45.27 -18.74 -16.24
C GLU A 876 43.86 -18.14 -16.08
N PRO A 877 43.69 -16.82 -16.25
CA PRO A 877 42.41 -16.15 -16.04
C PRO A 877 41.45 -16.34 -17.23
N PHE A 878 40.25 -16.84 -16.90
CA PHE A 878 38.94 -16.70 -17.53
C PHE A 878 38.88 -16.14 -18.98
N GLU A 879 38.74 -17.04 -19.96
CA GLU A 879 38.10 -16.76 -21.26
C GLU A 879 36.76 -17.51 -21.40
N ALA A 880 35.82 -16.89 -22.12
CA ALA A 880 34.46 -17.40 -22.35
C ALA A 880 34.47 -18.80 -22.99
N TYR A 881 33.71 -19.73 -22.40
CA TYR A 881 33.67 -21.13 -22.82
C TYR A 881 32.74 -21.28 -24.05
N ASP A 882 33.22 -21.92 -25.10
CA ASP A 882 32.46 -22.15 -26.34
C ASP A 882 31.46 -23.31 -26.15
N ILE A 883 30.21 -22.94 -25.90
CA ILE A 883 29.04 -23.81 -25.62
C ILE A 883 28.77 -24.79 -26.78
N SER A 884 29.28 -24.52 -27.99
CA SER A 884 29.05 -25.38 -29.18
C SER A 884 29.81 -26.70 -29.18
N LYS A 885 30.68 -26.93 -28.18
CA LYS A 885 31.46 -28.17 -28.02
C LYS A 885 30.91 -29.09 -26.93
N ILE A 886 29.76 -28.76 -26.36
CA ILE A 886 29.13 -29.49 -25.25
C ILE A 886 28.43 -30.76 -25.78
N ASP A 887 28.78 -31.93 -25.22
CA ASP A 887 28.13 -33.22 -25.51
C ASP A 887 26.89 -33.38 -24.61
N PHE A 888 25.73 -32.96 -25.14
CA PHE A 888 24.45 -32.98 -24.45
C PHE A 888 24.00 -34.41 -24.04
N ASP A 889 24.37 -35.43 -24.82
CA ASP A 889 24.07 -36.84 -24.49
C ASP A 889 24.90 -37.34 -23.29
N ARG A 890 26.10 -36.80 -23.10
CA ARG A 890 26.94 -37.07 -21.92
C ARG A 890 26.41 -36.34 -20.68
N LEU A 891 26.02 -35.06 -20.80
CA LEU A 891 25.40 -34.28 -19.72
C LEU A 891 24.11 -34.92 -19.21
N ARG A 892 23.29 -35.46 -20.10
CA ARG A 892 22.08 -36.21 -19.74
C ARG A 892 22.39 -37.41 -18.84
N ARG A 893 23.35 -38.25 -19.23
CA ARG A 893 23.72 -39.48 -18.48
C ARG A 893 24.30 -39.19 -17.09
N GLU A 894 24.94 -38.04 -16.91
CA GLU A 894 25.43 -37.61 -15.60
C GLU A 894 24.36 -36.86 -14.78
N PHE A 895 23.45 -36.10 -15.41
CA PHE A 895 22.24 -35.60 -14.74
C PHE A 895 21.39 -36.76 -14.19
N GLU A 896 21.32 -37.88 -14.90
CA GLU A 896 20.68 -39.12 -14.42
C GLU A 896 21.33 -39.68 -13.13
N ARG A 897 22.62 -39.42 -12.91
CA ARG A 897 23.40 -39.85 -11.74
C ARG A 897 23.52 -38.77 -10.67
N SER A 898 23.25 -37.52 -11.02
CA SER A 898 23.37 -36.38 -10.11
C SER A 898 22.44 -36.54 -8.90
N PRO A 899 22.94 -36.25 -7.69
CA PRO A 899 22.11 -36.22 -6.51
C PRO A 899 21.19 -34.95 -6.54
N ALA A 900 21.58 -33.85 -7.19
CA ALA A 900 20.94 -32.52 -7.11
C ALA A 900 19.88 -32.23 -8.17
N LYS A 901 19.18 -33.25 -8.68
CA LYS A 901 18.37 -33.13 -9.90
C LYS A 901 17.33 -32.01 -9.87
N ARG A 902 16.70 -31.80 -8.72
CA ARG A 902 15.58 -30.84 -8.60
C ARG A 902 16.09 -29.40 -8.57
N THR A 903 17.14 -29.14 -7.81
CA THR A 903 17.82 -27.84 -7.79
C THR A 903 18.36 -27.49 -9.17
N THR A 904 19.01 -28.42 -9.87
CA THR A 904 19.54 -28.16 -11.22
C THR A 904 18.45 -27.78 -12.22
N VAL A 905 17.30 -28.51 -12.25
CA VAL A 905 16.18 -28.15 -13.13
C VAL A 905 15.58 -26.80 -12.77
N GLN A 906 15.45 -26.48 -11.48
CA GLN A 906 14.94 -25.19 -11.03
C GLN A 906 15.88 -24.03 -11.41
N ASN A 907 17.18 -24.20 -11.28
CA ASN A 907 18.15 -23.18 -11.65
C ASN A 907 18.20 -22.99 -13.17
N LEU A 908 18.14 -24.09 -13.93
CA LEU A 908 18.08 -24.03 -15.39
C LEU A 908 16.83 -23.28 -15.88
N LYS A 909 15.67 -23.53 -15.26
CA LYS A 909 14.44 -22.77 -15.54
C LYS A 909 14.61 -21.28 -15.26
N ALA A 910 15.15 -20.92 -14.09
CA ALA A 910 15.37 -19.52 -13.73
C ALA A 910 16.32 -18.81 -14.72
N ALA A 911 17.40 -19.48 -15.10
CA ALA A 911 18.38 -18.95 -16.04
C ALA A 911 17.82 -18.81 -17.46
N ILE A 912 17.03 -19.80 -17.93
CA ILE A 912 16.32 -19.72 -19.21
C ILE A 912 15.30 -18.58 -19.18
N GLU A 913 14.55 -18.41 -18.10
CA GLU A 913 13.56 -17.34 -17.97
C GLU A 913 14.22 -15.95 -18.04
N GLU A 914 15.36 -15.76 -17.38
CA GLU A 914 16.13 -14.52 -17.48
C GLU A 914 16.67 -14.29 -18.91
N ARG A 915 17.24 -15.33 -19.52
CA ARG A 915 17.78 -15.25 -20.89
C ARG A 915 16.67 -14.98 -21.92
N LEU A 916 15.54 -15.64 -21.78
CA LEU A 916 14.35 -15.45 -22.61
C LEU A 916 13.79 -14.05 -22.46
N HIS A 917 13.77 -13.51 -21.24
CA HIS A 917 13.43 -12.12 -20.99
C HIS A 917 14.37 -11.17 -21.74
N ARG A 918 15.69 -11.44 -21.71
CA ARG A 918 16.70 -10.68 -22.47
C ARG A 918 16.49 -10.78 -23.99
N LEU A 919 16.22 -11.97 -24.52
CA LEU A 919 15.93 -12.18 -25.94
C LEU A 919 14.69 -11.42 -26.41
N LEU A 920 13.61 -11.44 -25.62
CA LEU A 920 12.38 -10.69 -25.89
C LEU A 920 12.59 -9.17 -25.76
N GLN A 921 13.48 -8.74 -24.86
CA GLN A 921 13.91 -7.35 -24.71
C GLN A 921 14.78 -6.85 -25.88
N GLN A 922 15.51 -7.74 -26.56
CA GLN A 922 16.27 -7.41 -27.76
C GLN A 922 15.40 -7.47 -29.01
N ASN A 923 14.58 -8.51 -29.18
CA ASN A 923 13.69 -8.63 -30.33
C ASN A 923 12.27 -9.09 -29.89
N PRO A 924 11.26 -8.21 -29.99
CA PRO A 924 9.91 -8.53 -29.55
C PRO A 924 9.20 -9.59 -30.39
N LEU A 925 9.75 -10.01 -31.53
CA LEU A 925 9.17 -11.05 -32.39
C LEU A 925 9.49 -12.48 -31.93
N ARG A 926 10.41 -12.67 -30.98
CA ARG A 926 10.85 -13.99 -30.44
C ARG A 926 9.88 -14.64 -29.44
N THR A 927 8.58 -14.42 -29.63
CA THR A 927 7.51 -14.89 -28.72
C THR A 927 7.26 -16.39 -28.76
N ASP A 928 7.73 -17.06 -29.80
CA ASP A 928 7.71 -18.50 -30.00
C ASP A 928 8.53 -19.25 -28.94
N PHE A 929 9.72 -18.76 -28.59
CA PHE A 929 10.53 -19.32 -27.51
C PHE A 929 9.83 -19.25 -26.14
N GLN A 930 9.09 -18.16 -25.89
CA GLN A 930 8.32 -17.99 -24.66
C GLN A 930 7.20 -19.02 -24.56
N LYS A 931 6.47 -19.22 -25.66
CA LYS A 931 5.41 -20.22 -25.73
C LYS A 931 5.97 -21.64 -25.51
N HIS A 932 7.11 -21.96 -26.14
CA HIS A 932 7.77 -23.27 -25.98
C HIS A 932 8.21 -23.49 -24.52
N TYR A 933 8.81 -22.48 -23.86
CA TYR A 933 9.15 -22.55 -22.43
C TYR A 933 7.92 -22.77 -21.53
N GLU A 934 6.84 -22.04 -21.77
CA GLU A 934 5.58 -22.17 -21.01
C GLU A 934 4.98 -23.59 -21.10
N GLU A 935 5.04 -24.21 -22.28
CA GLU A 935 4.60 -25.59 -22.50
C GLU A 935 5.43 -26.59 -21.67
N ILE A 936 6.76 -26.44 -21.66
CA ILE A 936 7.70 -27.26 -20.87
C ILE A 936 7.41 -27.13 -19.36
N VAL A 937 7.23 -25.90 -18.88
CA VAL A 937 6.93 -25.62 -17.46
C VAL A 937 5.55 -26.16 -17.05
N ALA A 938 4.56 -26.09 -17.94
CA ALA A 938 3.23 -26.64 -17.69
C ALA A 938 3.23 -28.18 -17.59
N GLU A 939 4.10 -28.86 -18.32
CA GLU A 939 4.28 -30.32 -18.22
C GLU A 939 4.98 -30.71 -16.91
N TYR A 940 6.07 -30.03 -16.55
CA TYR A 940 6.77 -30.24 -15.28
C TYR A 940 5.87 -30.11 -14.05
N ASN A 941 4.94 -29.16 -14.07
CA ASN A 941 4.04 -28.91 -12.94
C ASN A 941 2.86 -29.91 -12.83
N ARG A 942 2.64 -30.79 -13.83
CA ARG A 942 1.51 -31.74 -13.88
C ARG A 942 1.81 -33.11 -13.26
N GLU A 943 3.06 -33.59 -13.30
CA GLU A 943 3.42 -34.93 -12.83
C GLU A 943 4.45 -34.94 -11.69
N LYS A 944 4.43 -35.97 -10.84
CA LYS A 944 5.27 -36.09 -9.63
C LYS A 944 6.40 -37.12 -9.76
N ASP A 945 6.62 -37.68 -10.95
CA ASP A 945 7.52 -38.82 -11.15
C ASP A 945 8.94 -38.43 -11.56
N ARG A 946 9.90 -39.28 -11.18
CA ARG A 946 11.34 -39.14 -11.51
C ARG A 946 11.60 -39.08 -13.02
N LEU A 947 10.77 -39.77 -13.80
CA LEU A 947 10.79 -39.80 -15.27
C LEU A 947 10.42 -38.44 -15.90
N THR A 948 9.60 -37.62 -15.23
CA THR A 948 9.18 -36.31 -15.72
C THR A 948 10.30 -35.28 -15.58
N ILE A 949 11.09 -35.33 -14.50
CA ILE A 949 12.23 -34.40 -14.26
C ILE A 949 13.29 -34.52 -15.36
N GLU A 950 13.61 -35.74 -15.77
CA GLU A 950 14.61 -36.02 -16.81
C GLU A 950 14.12 -35.56 -18.19
N LYS A 951 12.85 -35.77 -18.52
CA LYS A 951 12.23 -35.23 -19.75
C LYS A 951 12.19 -33.70 -19.78
N THR A 952 11.87 -33.08 -18.65
CA THR A 952 11.88 -31.61 -18.55
C THR A 952 13.29 -31.07 -18.76
N PHE A 953 14.31 -31.69 -18.17
CA PHE A 953 15.71 -31.29 -18.39
C PHE A 953 16.11 -31.39 -19.87
N GLU A 954 15.73 -32.49 -20.54
CA GLU A 954 15.98 -32.68 -21.98
C GLU A 954 15.30 -31.59 -22.84
N ALA A 955 14.03 -31.27 -22.54
CA ALA A 955 13.32 -30.21 -23.24
C ALA A 955 13.94 -28.82 -23.02
N LEU A 956 14.41 -28.53 -21.80
CA LEU A 956 15.08 -27.26 -21.47
C LEU A 956 16.44 -27.12 -22.18
N LEU A 957 17.22 -28.21 -22.30
CA LEU A 957 18.48 -28.19 -23.06
C LEU A 957 18.24 -27.93 -24.55
N LYS A 958 17.24 -28.58 -25.12
CA LYS A 958 16.86 -28.35 -26.52
C LYS A 958 16.45 -26.90 -26.75
N LEU A 959 15.68 -26.31 -25.84
CA LEU A 959 15.30 -24.91 -25.92
C LEU A 959 16.52 -23.98 -25.85
N ILE A 960 17.53 -24.30 -25.03
CA ILE A 960 18.79 -23.54 -24.98
C ILE A 960 19.52 -23.60 -26.32
N GLU A 961 19.58 -24.76 -26.96
CA GLU A 961 20.21 -24.92 -28.28
C GLU A 961 19.48 -24.07 -29.35
N GLU A 962 18.14 -24.10 -29.36
CA GLU A 962 17.33 -23.28 -30.25
C GLU A 962 17.56 -21.77 -30.00
N MET A 963 17.73 -21.36 -28.74
CA MET A 963 18.03 -19.96 -28.36
C MET A 963 19.46 -19.55 -28.75
N ASP A 964 20.46 -20.41 -28.57
CA ASP A 964 21.85 -20.19 -28.98
C ASP A 964 21.95 -19.94 -30.50
N ASP A 965 21.24 -20.75 -31.28
CA ASP A 965 21.18 -20.65 -32.74
C ASP A 965 20.55 -19.34 -33.23
N GLU A 966 19.57 -18.82 -32.48
CA GLU A 966 18.91 -17.54 -32.74
C GLU A 966 19.79 -16.35 -32.36
N GLU A 967 20.54 -16.41 -31.25
CA GLU A 967 21.51 -15.37 -30.88
C GLU A 967 22.66 -15.25 -31.90
N ARG A 968 23.08 -16.38 -32.48
CA ARG A 968 24.10 -16.41 -33.54
C ARG A 968 23.59 -15.89 -34.88
N ARG A 969 22.28 -15.65 -35.02
CA ARG A 969 21.66 -15.20 -36.28
C ARG A 969 22.18 -13.83 -36.71
N ALA A 970 22.36 -12.88 -35.78
CA ALA A 970 22.90 -11.56 -36.10
C ALA A 970 24.27 -11.65 -36.78
N VAL A 971 25.18 -12.44 -36.20
CA VAL A 971 26.53 -12.68 -36.72
C VAL A 971 26.49 -13.37 -38.08
N ARG A 972 25.69 -14.43 -38.23
CA ARG A 972 25.50 -15.16 -39.51
C ARG A 972 24.92 -14.26 -40.61
N GLU A 973 24.09 -13.29 -40.24
CA GLU A 973 23.50 -12.32 -41.16
C GLU A 973 24.39 -11.09 -41.42
N GLY A 974 25.55 -10.98 -40.76
CA GLY A 974 26.49 -9.86 -40.88
C GLY A 974 25.99 -8.55 -40.27
N LEU A 975 25.11 -8.63 -39.26
CA LEU A 975 24.43 -7.50 -38.62
C LEU A 975 24.73 -7.47 -37.12
N THR A 976 24.56 -6.31 -36.49
CA THR A 976 24.49 -6.24 -35.03
C THR A 976 23.09 -6.65 -34.55
N GLU A 977 22.97 -7.12 -33.31
CA GLU A 977 21.66 -7.50 -32.72
C GLU A 977 20.65 -6.34 -32.78
N GLU A 978 21.12 -5.11 -32.56
CA GLU A 978 20.32 -3.89 -32.69
C GLU A 978 19.72 -3.70 -34.08
N THR A 979 20.51 -4.03 -35.11
CA THR A 979 20.10 -3.88 -36.50
C THR A 979 19.24 -5.05 -36.94
N LEU A 980 19.51 -6.26 -36.46
CA LEU A 980 18.71 -7.44 -36.74
C LEU A 980 17.26 -7.26 -36.27
N ALA A 981 17.06 -6.69 -35.08
CA ALA A 981 15.73 -6.38 -34.57
C ALA A 981 14.94 -5.46 -35.52
N ILE A 982 15.58 -4.42 -36.07
CA ILE A 982 14.96 -3.53 -37.06
C ILE A 982 14.71 -4.25 -38.38
N VAL A 983 15.66 -5.07 -38.86
CA VAL A 983 15.48 -5.87 -40.08
C VAL A 983 14.27 -6.79 -39.97
N ASP A 984 14.11 -7.48 -38.85
CA ASP A 984 12.98 -8.38 -38.63
C ASP A 984 11.65 -7.64 -38.58
N LEU A 985 11.62 -6.44 -38.00
CA LEU A 985 10.42 -5.58 -37.99
C LEU A 985 10.07 -5.08 -39.40
N LEU A 986 11.06 -4.81 -40.24
CA LEU A 986 10.89 -4.34 -41.62
C LEU A 986 10.57 -5.47 -42.62
N LYS A 987 10.79 -6.74 -42.26
CA LYS A 987 10.66 -7.90 -43.16
C LYS A 987 9.19 -8.20 -43.51
N LYS A 988 8.97 -8.62 -44.77
CA LYS A 988 7.68 -9.08 -45.33
C LYS A 988 7.84 -10.52 -45.85
N PRO A 989 6.80 -11.37 -45.83
CA PRO A 989 6.85 -12.66 -46.52
C PRO A 989 7.08 -12.48 -48.03
N GLU A 990 7.76 -13.44 -48.67
CA GLU A 990 8.00 -13.48 -50.13
C GLU A 990 8.93 -12.39 -50.72
N LEU A 991 10.02 -12.04 -50.02
CA LEU A 991 11.03 -11.10 -50.54
C LEU A 991 12.07 -11.76 -51.45
N THR A 992 12.48 -11.06 -52.51
CA THR A 992 13.64 -11.45 -53.31
C THR A 992 14.96 -11.23 -52.54
N ALA A 993 16.04 -11.87 -52.99
CA ALA A 993 17.37 -11.69 -52.40
C ALA A 993 17.86 -10.22 -52.49
N ALA A 994 17.48 -9.50 -53.55
CA ALA A 994 17.82 -8.09 -53.74
C ALA A 994 17.07 -7.17 -52.76
N GLU A 995 15.78 -7.42 -52.55
CA GLU A 995 14.96 -6.66 -51.60
C GLU A 995 15.38 -6.91 -50.15
N SER A 996 15.70 -8.17 -49.81
CA SER A 996 16.24 -8.52 -48.49
C SER A 996 17.55 -7.80 -48.20
N LYS A 997 18.44 -7.68 -49.20
CA LYS A 997 19.69 -6.92 -49.08
C LYS A 997 19.43 -5.41 -48.91
N ARG A 998 18.43 -4.88 -49.59
CA ARG A 998 18.01 -3.47 -49.46
C ARG A 998 17.48 -3.19 -48.05
N ILE A 999 16.61 -4.03 -47.51
CA ILE A 999 16.04 -3.87 -46.14
C ILE A 999 17.14 -3.85 -45.09
N LYS A 1000 18.17 -4.70 -45.21
CA LYS A 1000 19.34 -4.68 -44.32
C LYS A 1000 20.06 -3.34 -44.34
N ALA A 1001 20.30 -2.77 -45.53
CA ALA A 1001 20.93 -1.46 -45.66
C ALA A 1001 20.06 -0.34 -45.05
N VAL A 1002 18.75 -0.36 -45.32
CA VAL A 1002 17.78 0.60 -44.76
C VAL A 1002 17.80 0.56 -43.22
N ALA A 1003 17.80 -0.63 -42.62
CA ALA A 1003 17.84 -0.78 -41.16
C ALA A 1003 19.13 -0.22 -40.54
N VAL A 1004 20.30 -0.47 -41.15
CA VAL A 1004 21.60 0.06 -40.69
C VAL A 1004 21.61 1.58 -40.74
N ASP A 1005 21.21 2.16 -41.87
CA ASP A 1005 21.28 3.60 -42.07
C ASP A 1005 20.23 4.36 -41.25
N LEU A 1006 19.03 3.79 -41.09
CA LEU A 1006 17.98 4.33 -40.23
C LEU A 1006 18.45 4.41 -38.77
N LEU A 1007 18.99 3.32 -38.24
CA LEU A 1007 19.45 3.28 -36.86
C LEU A 1007 20.59 4.27 -36.60
N LYS A 1008 21.52 4.39 -37.56
CA LYS A 1008 22.61 5.37 -37.51
C LYS A 1008 22.09 6.80 -37.46
N THR A 1009 21.07 7.11 -38.26
CA THR A 1009 20.45 8.44 -38.33
C THR A 1009 19.75 8.78 -37.01
N LEU A 1010 18.97 7.85 -36.45
CA LEU A 1010 18.27 8.02 -35.17
C LEU A 1010 19.23 8.26 -34.00
N LYS A 1011 20.33 7.48 -33.92
CA LYS A 1011 21.36 7.62 -32.87
C LYS A 1011 22.15 8.92 -32.96
N ALA A 1012 22.33 9.48 -34.16
CA ALA A 1012 23.10 10.70 -34.37
C ALA A 1012 22.31 11.96 -33.96
N GLU A 1013 21.01 12.00 -34.26
CA GLU A 1013 20.23 13.24 -34.19
C GLU A 1013 19.17 13.24 -33.09
N LYS A 1014 18.24 12.27 -33.11
CA LYS A 1014 16.99 12.37 -32.35
C LYS A 1014 17.05 11.68 -30.99
N LEU A 1015 17.80 10.59 -30.86
CA LEU A 1015 17.91 9.81 -29.62
C LEU A 1015 18.89 10.40 -28.59
N ARG A 1016 19.67 11.44 -28.95
CA ARG A 1016 20.56 12.18 -28.03
C ARG A 1016 19.86 13.30 -27.26
N ILE A 1017 18.59 13.57 -27.55
CA ILE A 1017 17.80 14.55 -26.82
C ILE A 1017 17.48 13.96 -25.43
N ASN A 1018 17.91 14.64 -24.37
CA ASN A 1018 17.59 14.23 -23.00
C ASN A 1018 16.06 14.11 -22.83
N HIS A 1019 15.60 12.97 -22.30
CA HIS A 1019 14.17 12.71 -22.07
C HIS A 1019 13.28 12.83 -23.32
N TRP A 1020 13.78 12.45 -24.50
CA TRP A 1020 13.02 12.54 -25.76
C TRP A 1020 11.69 11.77 -25.74
N ARG A 1021 11.54 10.80 -24.83
CA ARG A 1021 10.33 9.99 -24.66
C ARG A 1021 9.21 10.70 -23.89
N ASP A 1022 9.54 11.74 -23.13
CA ASP A 1022 8.63 12.34 -22.15
C ASP A 1022 7.70 13.37 -22.82
N LYS A 1023 8.12 13.97 -23.94
CA LYS A 1023 7.33 14.97 -24.68
C LYS A 1023 6.75 14.38 -25.96
N GLU A 1024 5.48 14.69 -26.23
CA GLU A 1024 4.79 14.29 -27.47
C GLU A 1024 5.48 14.84 -28.72
N SER A 1025 5.89 16.11 -28.70
CA SER A 1025 6.56 16.73 -29.85
C SER A 1025 7.89 16.08 -30.23
N THR A 1026 8.66 15.56 -29.27
CA THR A 1026 9.91 14.84 -29.54
C THR A 1026 9.67 13.41 -30.00
N ARG A 1027 8.64 12.73 -29.47
CA ARG A 1027 8.18 11.43 -29.96
C ARG A 1027 7.71 11.50 -31.41
N ASP A 1028 6.88 12.49 -31.72
CA ASP A 1028 6.38 12.71 -33.08
C ASP A 1028 7.50 13.07 -34.05
N ALA A 1029 8.48 13.86 -33.62
CA ALA A 1029 9.64 14.16 -34.44
C ALA A 1029 10.46 12.90 -34.79
N VAL A 1030 10.60 11.96 -33.84
CA VAL A 1030 11.29 10.67 -34.09
C VAL A 1030 10.45 9.80 -35.01
N ARG A 1031 9.13 9.69 -34.76
CA ARG A 1031 8.20 8.93 -35.60
C ARG A 1031 8.19 9.43 -37.05
N LEU A 1032 8.12 10.75 -37.25
CA LEU A 1032 8.21 11.39 -38.57
C LEU A 1032 9.55 11.12 -39.24
N THR A 1033 10.65 11.19 -38.49
CA THR A 1033 11.99 10.87 -39.03
C THR A 1033 12.05 9.43 -39.54
N ILE A 1034 11.47 8.47 -38.81
CA ILE A 1034 11.39 7.07 -39.24
C ILE A 1034 10.53 6.95 -40.51
N HIS A 1035 9.35 7.58 -40.52
CA HIS A 1035 8.45 7.56 -41.66
C HIS A 1035 9.11 8.10 -42.94
N ASP A 1036 9.66 9.32 -42.85
CA ASP A 1036 10.28 10.00 -43.99
C ASP A 1036 11.50 9.22 -44.51
N PHE A 1037 12.24 8.58 -43.61
CA PHE A 1037 13.37 7.73 -43.98
C PHE A 1037 12.93 6.47 -44.73
N LEU A 1038 11.89 5.79 -44.24
CA LEU A 1038 11.36 4.57 -44.87
C LEU A 1038 10.61 4.85 -46.18
N TRP A 1039 10.02 6.03 -46.34
CA TRP A 1039 9.27 6.46 -47.53
C TRP A 1039 10.14 7.08 -48.64
N SER A 1040 11.38 7.46 -48.35
CA SER A 1040 12.29 8.11 -49.29
C SER A 1040 12.65 7.22 -50.49
N GLU A 1041 12.53 7.74 -51.73
CA GLU A 1041 12.98 7.03 -52.95
C GLU A 1041 14.49 6.73 -52.96
N GLN A 1042 15.28 7.46 -52.17
CA GLN A 1042 16.74 7.32 -52.12
C GLN A 1042 17.19 6.34 -51.02
N THR A 1043 16.55 6.38 -49.85
CA THR A 1043 16.99 5.68 -48.62
C THR A 1043 15.95 4.69 -48.07
N GLY A 1044 14.76 4.62 -48.67
CA GLY A 1044 13.61 3.90 -48.16
C GLY A 1044 13.48 2.45 -48.60
N LEU A 1045 12.34 1.86 -48.23
CA LEU A 1045 11.98 0.47 -48.49
C LEU A 1045 11.77 0.20 -50.00
N PRO A 1046 11.90 -1.06 -50.47
CA PRO A 1046 11.65 -1.42 -51.87
C PRO A 1046 10.23 -1.09 -52.35
N GLU A 1047 10.04 -0.97 -53.67
CA GLU A 1047 8.72 -0.70 -54.30
C GLU A 1047 7.62 -1.74 -53.98
N ALA A 1048 7.99 -2.90 -53.42
CA ALA A 1048 7.07 -3.94 -52.95
C ALA A 1048 6.28 -3.56 -51.67
N TYR A 1049 6.59 -2.40 -51.05
CA TYR A 1049 5.93 -1.89 -49.86
C TYR A 1049 4.95 -0.77 -50.24
N SER A 1050 3.66 -0.93 -49.92
CA SER A 1050 2.64 0.11 -50.10
C SER A 1050 2.80 1.25 -49.09
N GLU A 1051 2.09 2.36 -49.28
CA GLU A 1051 2.01 3.45 -48.29
C GLU A 1051 1.50 2.96 -46.93
N GLU A 1052 0.55 2.03 -46.94
CA GLU A 1052 0.05 1.37 -45.74
C GLU A 1052 1.14 0.49 -45.09
N ASP A 1053 1.87 -0.30 -45.88
CA ASP A 1053 2.99 -1.10 -45.37
C ASP A 1053 4.05 -0.20 -44.71
N VAL A 1054 4.44 0.91 -45.34
CA VAL A 1054 5.45 1.83 -44.78
C VAL A 1054 4.98 2.45 -43.47
N ARG A 1055 3.70 2.83 -43.37
CA ARG A 1055 3.12 3.35 -42.13
C ARG A 1055 3.15 2.32 -41.01
N ASP A 1056 2.81 1.06 -41.30
CA ASP A 1056 2.80 -0.02 -40.31
C ASP A 1056 4.22 -0.36 -39.83
N ARG A 1057 5.19 -0.41 -40.76
CA ARG A 1057 6.60 -0.62 -40.44
C ARG A 1057 7.20 0.55 -39.66
N THR A 1058 6.80 1.77 -39.98
CA THR A 1058 7.19 2.98 -39.22
C THR A 1058 6.78 2.85 -37.77
N GLU A 1059 5.53 2.49 -37.50
CA GLU A 1059 5.04 2.35 -36.13
C GLU A 1059 5.75 1.18 -35.41
N ALA A 1060 5.95 0.04 -36.08
CA ALA A 1060 6.67 -1.09 -35.50
C ALA A 1060 8.13 -0.73 -35.11
N VAL A 1061 8.85 0.00 -35.97
CA VAL A 1061 10.21 0.46 -35.69
C VAL A 1061 10.22 1.56 -34.63
N PHE A 1062 9.28 2.50 -34.68
CA PHE A 1062 9.15 3.55 -33.67
C PHE A 1062 8.93 2.98 -32.27
N VAL A 1063 8.01 2.01 -32.16
CA VAL A 1063 7.73 1.27 -30.91
C VAL A 1063 9.01 0.60 -30.40
N HIS A 1064 9.72 -0.14 -31.25
CA HIS A 1064 10.97 -0.77 -30.87
C HIS A 1064 12.02 0.25 -30.39
N VAL A 1065 12.18 1.36 -31.11
CA VAL A 1065 13.15 2.42 -30.78
C VAL A 1065 12.79 3.13 -29.46
N PHE A 1066 11.51 3.41 -29.23
CA PHE A 1066 11.01 4.02 -28.00
C PHE A 1066 11.28 3.15 -26.76
N ARG A 1067 11.18 1.82 -26.90
CA ARG A 1067 11.56 0.87 -25.84
C ARG A 1067 13.06 0.81 -25.67
N ALA A 1068 13.76 0.49 -26.76
CA ALA A 1068 15.13 0.05 -26.71
C ALA A 1068 16.11 1.21 -26.48
N TYR A 1069 15.74 2.47 -26.74
CA TYR A 1069 16.64 3.62 -26.58
C TYR A 1069 16.10 4.67 -25.60
N PRO A 1070 15.99 4.34 -24.29
CA PRO A 1070 15.77 5.33 -23.25
C PRO A 1070 16.94 6.32 -23.14
N THR A 1071 18.14 5.82 -23.41
CA THR A 1071 19.42 6.53 -23.44
C THR A 1071 20.22 6.03 -24.66
N VAL A 1072 21.26 6.79 -25.05
CA VAL A 1072 22.25 6.34 -26.04
C VAL A 1072 23.62 6.35 -25.35
N PRO A 1073 24.30 5.19 -25.19
CA PRO A 1073 23.93 3.87 -25.72
C PRO A 1073 22.70 3.24 -25.03
N SER A 1074 22.07 2.30 -25.74
CA SER A 1074 20.91 1.55 -25.25
C SER A 1074 21.32 0.60 -24.12
N PRO A 1075 20.60 0.56 -22.99
CA PRO A 1075 20.87 -0.41 -21.93
C PRO A 1075 20.58 -1.86 -22.35
N TYR A 1076 19.72 -2.08 -23.34
CA TYR A 1076 19.34 -3.43 -23.82
C TYR A 1076 20.38 -4.05 -24.75
N TYR A 1077 21.29 -3.22 -25.30
CA TYR A 1077 22.31 -3.63 -26.26
C TYR A 1077 23.74 -3.33 -25.81
N ALA A 1078 23.93 -2.81 -24.60
CA ALA A 1078 25.22 -2.35 -24.09
C ALA A 1078 26.25 -3.47 -23.83
N ASN A 1079 25.83 -4.73 -23.66
CA ASN A 1079 26.69 -5.84 -23.23
C ASN A 1079 27.44 -6.57 -24.38
N MET A 1080 27.46 -6.05 -25.60
CA MET A 1080 28.18 -6.67 -26.73
C MET A 1080 29.39 -5.88 -27.23
N ALA A 1081 29.82 -4.85 -26.50
CA ALA A 1081 31.06 -4.13 -26.76
C ALA A 1081 32.16 -4.54 -25.75
N SER A 1082 32.46 -5.84 -25.69
CA SER A 1082 33.69 -6.39 -25.12
C SER A 1082 34.04 -7.67 -25.85
#